data_AF-A0A847VDI5-F1
#
_entry.id   AF-A0A847VDI5-F1
#
_cell.length_a   1.000
_cell.length_b   1.000
_cell.length_c   1.000
_cell.angle_alpha   90.00
_cell.angle_beta   90.00
_cell.angle_gamma   90.00
#
_symmetry.space_group_name_H-M   'P 1'
#
loop_
_entity.id
_entity.type
_entity.pdbx_description
1 polymer ?
#
loop_
_entity_poly.entity_id
_entity_poly.type
_entity_poly.pdbx_seq_one_letter_code
_entity_poly.pdbx_strand_id
1 'polypeptide(L)'
;MPKPISKYGASNIQVLQGLEAVRKRPAMYIGSTDRNGLHHIFTEILDNSVDEAIAGYCDRIWVTLHKDDSISVKDNGRGIPIEIHSQTKVSTLETVMTNLHAGGKFEEGAYKVSGGLHGVGMKCTNALSEWMITTVKREGNIYQQEYRRGIPQYSVKKIGKTKEGDGTEHRFLPDKEIFTETDFNFKEIVKKCRQHAYLTAGLKITITDERVEKGKSPIIFELYFEDGIKSYVLFMNIDEKLINEEPFYVNKTHEGILVEAAIQYTHGMEEDVYCYTNNIINPEGGTHLAGFRTALTSAINTYAQKAELLKGVTTALSGDDVREGLSAVLSVKVTNPQFEGQTKIKLNNPEVKNAVAKIVRDELLTYLDEHPKEAKAIVDKAVLSYKAKAAAKAARDAVIRKSALESTTLPGKLADCISNNPEECELYIVEGDSAGGSARQGRDRTIQAVLPLRGKIINTHKYRVDRVLGNNEFKDITTALGVGIGTTLDTSKLRYHKIIIMSDADVDGLHITTLVLTLLYRFFKPLIEEGYIYVAQPPLHKVEIGKKKYYFLNDGEKDLFVQEAKKAGKNPVANRFKGLGEMNPEQLWETTMNPETRALKQVQIIDGQEAEKTFEMLMGTEVPPRRKFIQKYATKAHLDI
;
A
#
# COMPACT_ATOMS: atom_id res chain seq x y z
N MET A 1 -3.41 -16.81 47.16
CA MET A 1 -3.42 -18.23 46.76
C MET A 1 -3.59 -18.30 45.25
N PRO A 2 -2.77 -19.07 44.52
CA PRO A 2 -3.05 -19.34 43.11
C PRO A 2 -4.37 -20.13 43.00
N LYS A 3 -5.20 -19.80 42.00
CA LYS A 3 -6.44 -20.55 41.71
C LYS A 3 -6.10 -22.03 41.54
N PRO A 4 -6.97 -22.97 41.99
CA PRO A 4 -6.70 -24.40 41.84
C PRO A 4 -6.46 -24.73 40.37
N ILE A 5 -5.33 -25.41 40.11
CA ILE A 5 -4.95 -25.87 38.78
C ILE A 5 -6.05 -26.82 38.31
N SER A 6 -6.80 -26.40 37.29
CA SER A 6 -7.72 -27.29 36.58
C SER A 6 -6.94 -28.51 36.13
N LYS A 7 -7.40 -29.72 36.49
CA LYS A 7 -6.76 -31.00 36.11
C LYS A 7 -6.71 -31.07 34.58
N TYR A 8 -5.56 -30.71 34.00
CA TYR A 8 -5.26 -30.90 32.58
C TYR A 8 -4.95 -32.38 32.34
N GLY A 9 -5.85 -33.07 31.65
CA GLY A 9 -5.74 -34.49 31.31
C GLY A 9 -6.16 -34.76 29.86
N ALA A 10 -6.17 -36.04 29.48
CA ALA A 10 -6.49 -36.47 28.11
C ALA A 10 -7.86 -35.96 27.60
N SER A 11 -8.85 -35.82 28.49
CA SER A 11 -10.18 -35.28 28.17
C SER A 11 -10.19 -33.79 27.81
N ASN A 12 -9.11 -33.04 28.08
CA ASN A 12 -8.95 -31.65 27.65
C ASN A 12 -8.35 -31.52 26.25
N ILE A 13 -7.86 -32.63 25.66
CA ILE A 13 -7.35 -32.65 24.29
C ILE A 13 -8.53 -32.79 23.33
N GLN A 14 -8.89 -31.70 22.65
CA GLN A 14 -9.91 -31.72 21.61
C GLN A 14 -9.28 -31.94 20.24
N VAL A 15 -9.68 -33.01 19.56
CA VAL A 15 -9.32 -33.26 18.15
C VAL A 15 -10.44 -32.70 17.28
N LEU A 16 -10.14 -31.65 16.51
CA LEU A 16 -11.06 -31.09 15.53
C LEU A 16 -10.89 -31.84 14.22
N GLN A 17 -11.96 -32.43 13.70
CA GLN A 17 -11.91 -33.21 12.45
C GLN A 17 -12.40 -32.37 11.27
N GLY A 18 -11.72 -32.51 10.13
CA GLY A 18 -12.13 -31.94 8.85
C GLY A 18 -12.35 -30.42 8.89
N LEU A 19 -13.49 -29.97 8.36
CA LEU A 19 -13.82 -28.55 8.21
C LEU A 19 -14.19 -27.83 9.52
N GLU A 20 -14.44 -28.58 10.60
CA GLU A 20 -14.67 -27.98 11.92
C GLU A 20 -13.42 -27.23 12.41
N ALA A 21 -12.23 -27.76 12.11
CA ALA A 21 -10.96 -27.11 12.43
C ALA A 21 -10.81 -25.75 11.72
N VAL A 22 -11.29 -25.67 10.48
CA VAL A 22 -11.28 -24.43 9.68
C VAL A 22 -12.18 -23.39 10.30
N ARG A 23 -13.43 -23.76 10.65
CA ARG A 23 -14.39 -22.84 11.28
C ARG A 23 -13.97 -22.34 12.64
N LYS A 24 -13.30 -23.19 13.45
CA LYS A 24 -12.85 -22.79 14.80
C LYS A 24 -11.63 -21.88 14.78
N ARG A 25 -10.83 -21.93 13.70
CA ARG A 25 -9.62 -21.11 13.54
C ARG A 25 -9.45 -20.60 12.10
N PRO A 26 -10.39 -19.78 11.59
CA PRO A 26 -10.44 -19.35 10.19
C PRO A 26 -9.19 -18.57 9.76
N ALA A 27 -8.67 -17.69 10.63
CA ALA A 27 -7.50 -16.87 10.35
C ALA A 27 -6.24 -17.68 9.98
N MET A 28 -6.09 -18.93 10.46
CA MET A 28 -4.95 -19.77 10.07
C MET A 28 -5.01 -20.23 8.61
N TYR A 29 -6.20 -20.23 8.01
CA TYR A 29 -6.43 -20.70 6.65
C TYR A 29 -6.60 -19.56 5.65
N ILE A 30 -7.30 -18.50 6.06
CA ILE A 30 -7.66 -17.37 5.18
C ILE A 30 -7.04 -16.03 5.60
N GLY A 31 -6.10 -16.05 6.56
CA GLY A 31 -5.38 -14.89 7.07
C GLY A 31 -6.12 -14.10 8.14
N SER A 32 -7.35 -13.66 7.85
CA SER A 32 -8.18 -12.84 8.75
C SER A 32 -9.66 -13.18 8.61
N THR A 33 -10.52 -12.63 9.47
CA THR A 33 -11.99 -12.72 9.39
C THR A 33 -12.65 -11.37 9.13
N ASP A 34 -11.85 -10.38 8.72
CA ASP A 34 -12.31 -9.09 8.23
C ASP A 34 -12.56 -9.14 6.71
N ARG A 35 -12.71 -7.96 6.12
CA ARG A 35 -12.88 -7.78 4.68
C ARG A 35 -11.82 -8.48 3.82
N ASN A 36 -10.56 -8.58 4.27
CA ASN A 36 -9.52 -9.27 3.50
C ASN A 36 -9.80 -10.77 3.44
N GLY A 37 -10.15 -11.38 4.57
CA GLY A 37 -10.54 -12.79 4.64
C GLY A 37 -11.79 -13.10 3.82
N LEU A 38 -12.77 -12.20 3.82
CA LEU A 38 -13.98 -12.30 2.99
C LEU A 38 -13.64 -12.38 1.49
N HIS A 39 -12.81 -11.45 1.00
CA HIS A 39 -12.41 -11.46 -0.42
C HIS A 39 -11.45 -12.61 -0.75
N HIS A 40 -10.75 -13.15 0.23
CA HIS A 40 -9.89 -14.30 0.07
C HIS A 40 -10.68 -15.58 -0.21
N ILE A 41 -11.80 -15.85 0.47
CA ILE A 41 -12.64 -17.03 0.16
C ILE A 41 -13.27 -16.97 -1.23
N PHE A 42 -13.52 -15.78 -1.77
CA PHE A 42 -13.88 -15.58 -3.17
C PHE A 42 -12.71 -15.88 -4.10
N THR A 43 -11.53 -15.35 -3.77
CA THR A 43 -10.30 -15.55 -4.56
C THR A 43 -10.00 -17.04 -4.74
N GLU A 44 -10.15 -17.84 -3.68
CA GLU A 44 -9.89 -19.29 -3.75
C GLU A 44 -10.82 -20.03 -4.73
N ILE A 45 -12.05 -19.54 -4.95
CA ILE A 45 -12.95 -20.10 -5.95
C ILE A 45 -12.57 -19.63 -7.35
N LEU A 46 -12.31 -18.33 -7.51
CA LEU A 46 -11.85 -17.75 -8.77
C LEU A 46 -10.57 -18.43 -9.27
N ASP A 47 -9.61 -18.67 -8.39
CA ASP A 47 -8.33 -19.30 -8.71
C ASP A 47 -8.52 -20.72 -9.27
N ASN A 48 -9.50 -21.49 -8.79
CA ASN A 48 -9.80 -22.82 -9.37
C ASN A 48 -10.35 -22.71 -10.79
N SER A 49 -11.25 -21.77 -11.05
CA SER A 49 -11.76 -21.53 -12.41
C SER A 49 -10.68 -20.99 -13.35
N VAL A 50 -9.74 -20.19 -12.84
CA VAL A 50 -8.57 -19.72 -13.61
C VAL A 50 -7.57 -20.85 -13.86
N ASP A 51 -7.38 -21.78 -12.93
CA ASP A 51 -6.53 -22.95 -13.16
C ASP A 51 -7.04 -23.82 -14.32
N GLU A 52 -8.37 -23.92 -14.53
CA GLU A 52 -8.94 -24.55 -15.73
C GLU A 52 -8.59 -23.79 -17.02
N ALA A 53 -8.51 -22.46 -16.94
CA ALA A 53 -8.15 -21.61 -18.07
C ALA A 53 -6.65 -21.74 -18.41
N ILE A 54 -5.79 -21.75 -17.39
CA ILE A 54 -4.35 -22.02 -17.56
C ILE A 54 -4.12 -23.40 -18.18
N ALA A 55 -4.93 -24.39 -17.82
CA ALA A 55 -4.89 -25.73 -18.39
C ALA A 55 -5.47 -25.81 -19.83
N GLY A 56 -6.04 -24.73 -20.36
CA GLY A 56 -6.56 -24.63 -21.72
C GLY A 56 -7.98 -25.17 -21.92
N TYR A 57 -8.73 -25.40 -20.84
CA TYR A 57 -10.09 -25.95 -20.91
C TYR A 57 -11.19 -24.92 -20.66
N CYS A 58 -10.85 -23.74 -20.13
CA CYS A 58 -11.79 -22.66 -19.83
C CYS A 58 -11.38 -21.39 -20.57
N ASP A 59 -12.34 -20.73 -21.21
CA ASP A 59 -12.14 -19.43 -21.88
C ASP A 59 -13.02 -18.32 -21.30
N ARG A 60 -13.99 -18.67 -20.44
CA ARG A 60 -15.01 -17.76 -19.89
C ARG A 60 -15.30 -18.05 -18.43
N ILE A 61 -15.22 -16.99 -17.63
CA ILE A 61 -15.63 -17.00 -16.22
C ILE A 61 -16.70 -15.92 -16.01
N TRP A 62 -17.75 -16.27 -15.26
CA TRP A 62 -18.79 -15.36 -14.82
C TRP A 62 -18.73 -15.23 -13.30
N VAL A 63 -18.69 -14.00 -12.81
CA VAL A 63 -18.78 -13.65 -11.40
C VAL A 63 -20.05 -12.83 -11.20
N THR A 64 -20.94 -13.26 -10.30
CA THR A 64 -22.20 -12.55 -10.03
C THR A 64 -22.32 -12.25 -8.55
N LEU A 65 -22.53 -10.98 -8.21
CA LEU A 65 -22.90 -10.55 -6.86
C LEU A 65 -24.41 -10.41 -6.83
N HIS A 66 -25.07 -11.29 -6.07
CA HIS A 66 -26.52 -11.43 -6.05
C HIS A 66 -27.19 -10.49 -5.03
N LYS A 67 -28.51 -10.31 -5.18
CA LYS A 67 -29.34 -9.48 -4.29
C LYS A 67 -29.50 -10.02 -2.87
N ASP A 68 -29.19 -11.29 -2.64
CA ASP A 68 -29.25 -11.97 -1.34
C ASP A 68 -27.88 -11.97 -0.64
N ASP A 69 -26.96 -11.09 -1.05
CA ASP A 69 -25.58 -10.96 -0.59
C ASP A 69 -24.68 -12.17 -0.90
N SER A 70 -25.19 -13.18 -1.63
CA SER A 70 -24.38 -14.30 -2.10
C SER A 70 -23.55 -13.91 -3.33
N ILE A 71 -22.46 -14.64 -3.56
CA ILE A 71 -21.64 -14.50 -4.76
C ILE A 71 -21.55 -15.84 -5.47
N SER A 72 -21.58 -15.82 -6.81
CA SER A 72 -21.34 -16.98 -7.64
C SER A 72 -20.12 -16.82 -8.53
N VAL A 73 -19.33 -17.88 -8.69
CA VAL A 73 -18.30 -17.99 -9.72
C VAL A 73 -18.64 -19.20 -10.58
N LYS A 74 -18.75 -18.98 -11.88
CA LYS A 74 -19.05 -20.00 -12.88
C LYS A 74 -17.98 -20.00 -13.96
N ASP A 75 -17.54 -21.18 -14.38
CA ASP A 75 -16.64 -21.37 -15.51
C ASP A 75 -17.23 -22.33 -16.54
N ASN A 76 -16.59 -22.38 -17.71
CA ASN A 76 -16.84 -23.37 -18.75
C ASN A 76 -15.67 -24.35 -18.91
N GLY A 77 -15.00 -24.69 -17.81
CA GLY A 77 -13.95 -25.71 -17.80
C GLY A 77 -14.49 -27.14 -17.93
N ARG A 78 -13.68 -28.13 -17.51
CA ARG A 78 -14.05 -29.57 -17.64
C ARG A 78 -15.18 -30.02 -16.69
N GLY A 79 -15.46 -29.24 -15.66
CA GLY A 79 -16.37 -29.65 -14.57
C GLY A 79 -15.70 -30.62 -13.58
N ILE A 80 -15.98 -30.42 -12.28
CA ILE A 80 -15.47 -31.30 -11.21
C ILE A 80 -15.94 -32.76 -11.44
N PRO A 81 -15.09 -33.78 -11.28
CA PRO A 81 -15.49 -35.18 -11.45
C PRO A 81 -16.63 -35.59 -10.49
N ILE A 82 -17.54 -36.45 -10.96
CA ILE A 82 -18.77 -36.84 -10.24
C ILE A 82 -18.73 -38.31 -9.80
N GLU A 83 -17.84 -39.09 -10.40
CA GLU A 83 -17.63 -40.51 -10.14
C GLU A 83 -17.30 -40.75 -8.66
N ILE A 84 -17.64 -41.95 -8.16
CA ILE A 84 -17.34 -42.32 -6.78
C ILE A 84 -15.83 -42.42 -6.60
N HIS A 85 -15.30 -41.68 -5.61
CA HIS A 85 -13.89 -41.67 -5.30
C HIS A 85 -13.47 -42.95 -4.57
N SER A 86 -12.35 -43.54 -4.98
CA SER A 86 -11.95 -44.89 -4.58
C SER A 86 -11.67 -45.03 -3.08
N GLN A 87 -11.17 -43.98 -2.42
CA GLN A 87 -10.82 -44.01 -0.99
C GLN A 87 -11.96 -43.56 -0.08
N THR A 88 -12.65 -42.48 -0.44
CA THR A 88 -13.69 -41.86 0.41
C THR A 88 -15.07 -42.46 0.20
N LYS A 89 -15.26 -43.25 -0.87
CA LYS A 89 -16.50 -43.97 -1.20
C LYS A 89 -17.73 -43.08 -1.41
N VAL A 90 -17.55 -41.77 -1.45
CA VAL A 90 -18.54 -40.77 -1.86
C VAL A 90 -18.15 -40.20 -3.22
N SER A 91 -19.00 -39.36 -3.82
CA SER A 91 -18.68 -38.71 -5.08
C SER A 91 -17.37 -37.90 -4.99
N THR A 92 -16.67 -37.76 -6.11
CA THR A 92 -15.45 -36.96 -6.17
C THR A 92 -15.74 -35.49 -5.88
N LEU A 93 -16.87 -34.95 -6.34
CA LEU A 93 -17.36 -33.62 -5.99
C LEU A 93 -17.47 -33.44 -4.47
N GLU A 94 -18.15 -34.34 -3.77
CA GLU A 94 -18.26 -34.28 -2.31
C GLU A 94 -16.88 -34.32 -1.65
N THR A 95 -16.03 -35.26 -2.08
CA THR A 95 -14.67 -35.43 -1.57
C THR A 95 -13.84 -34.14 -1.66
N VAL A 96 -13.85 -33.46 -2.81
CA VAL A 96 -13.07 -32.22 -3.00
C VAL A 96 -13.68 -31.02 -2.28
N MET A 97 -14.94 -31.10 -1.86
CA MET A 97 -15.65 -30.05 -1.12
C MET A 97 -15.53 -30.23 0.40
N THR A 98 -15.30 -31.45 0.91
CA THR A 98 -15.32 -31.76 2.35
C THR A 98 -14.00 -32.20 2.95
N ASN A 99 -13.11 -32.84 2.17
CA ASN A 99 -11.90 -33.45 2.72
C ASN A 99 -10.69 -32.55 2.51
N LEU A 100 -10.15 -31.97 3.58
CA LEU A 100 -8.90 -31.20 3.51
C LEU A 100 -7.80 -32.02 2.82
N HIS A 101 -7.00 -31.35 1.99
CA HIS A 101 -5.93 -31.97 1.21
C HIS A 101 -6.37 -33.02 0.18
N ALA A 102 -7.64 -32.99 -0.26
CA ALA A 102 -8.11 -33.75 -1.41
C ALA A 102 -8.22 -32.86 -2.67
N GLY A 103 -7.60 -33.27 -3.78
CA GLY A 103 -7.68 -32.56 -5.06
C GLY A 103 -6.77 -33.15 -6.14
N GLY A 104 -7.07 -32.87 -7.41
CA GLY A 104 -6.26 -33.35 -8.55
C GLY A 104 -4.94 -32.60 -8.78
N LYS A 105 -4.55 -31.71 -7.85
CA LYS A 105 -3.39 -30.81 -7.98
C LYS A 105 -2.11 -31.36 -7.30
N PHE A 106 -2.15 -32.57 -6.76
CA PHE A 106 -1.03 -33.21 -6.04
C PHE A 106 -0.18 -34.16 -6.90
N GLU A 107 -0.70 -34.64 -8.03
CA GLU A 107 0.02 -35.50 -8.97
C GLU A 107 0.17 -34.79 -10.32
N GLU A 108 1.30 -35.02 -11.01
CA GLU A 108 1.70 -34.33 -12.26
C GLU A 108 0.73 -34.49 -13.46
N GLY A 109 -0.35 -35.26 -13.31
CA GLY A 109 -1.22 -35.69 -14.41
C GLY A 109 -2.35 -34.74 -14.82
N ALA A 110 -3.02 -34.04 -13.88
CA ALA A 110 -4.24 -33.28 -14.20
C ALA A 110 -4.02 -31.77 -14.42
N TYR A 111 -3.01 -31.19 -13.76
CA TYR A 111 -2.59 -29.79 -13.92
C TYR A 111 -1.06 -29.71 -13.91
N LYS A 112 -0.45 -29.37 -15.05
CA LYS A 112 1.00 -29.22 -15.17
C LYS A 112 1.54 -27.98 -14.44
N VAL A 113 0.71 -26.94 -14.32
CA VAL A 113 0.99 -25.70 -13.59
C VAL A 113 -0.31 -25.25 -12.94
N SER A 114 -0.30 -24.94 -11.64
CA SER A 114 -1.46 -24.38 -10.93
C SER A 114 -1.02 -23.44 -9.81
N GLY A 115 -1.88 -22.50 -9.42
CA GLY A 115 -1.68 -21.68 -8.23
C GLY A 115 -2.05 -22.42 -6.93
N GLY A 116 -3.06 -23.28 -6.99
CA GLY A 116 -3.64 -23.98 -5.85
C GLY A 116 -2.86 -25.22 -5.39
N LEU A 117 -1.79 -25.05 -4.61
CA LEU A 117 -0.89 -26.16 -4.23
C LEU A 117 -1.36 -27.03 -3.05
N HIS A 118 -2.25 -26.52 -2.19
CA HIS A 118 -2.53 -27.15 -0.89
C HIS A 118 -3.82 -27.99 -0.86
N GLY A 119 -4.69 -27.81 -1.85
CA GLY A 119 -6.00 -28.47 -1.91
C GLY A 119 -6.96 -28.07 -0.79
N VAL A 120 -6.82 -26.87 -0.20
CA VAL A 120 -7.58 -26.42 0.97
C VAL A 120 -8.59 -25.29 0.65
N GLY A 121 -8.29 -24.41 -0.32
CA GLY A 121 -9.03 -23.17 -0.61
C GLY A 121 -10.55 -23.28 -0.70
N MET A 122 -11.07 -23.98 -1.71
CA MET A 122 -12.51 -24.18 -1.93
C MET A 122 -13.25 -24.77 -0.71
N LYS A 123 -12.53 -25.59 0.08
CA LYS A 123 -13.08 -26.23 1.27
C LYS A 123 -13.18 -25.24 2.42
N CYS A 124 -12.24 -24.29 2.51
CA CYS A 124 -12.37 -23.14 3.40
C CYS A 124 -13.55 -22.27 3.00
N THR A 125 -13.76 -21.97 1.72
CA THR A 125 -14.96 -21.25 1.27
C THR A 125 -16.23 -21.99 1.68
N ASN A 126 -16.30 -23.30 1.47
CA ASN A 126 -17.43 -24.12 1.90
C ASN A 126 -17.65 -24.09 3.43
N ALA A 127 -16.59 -24.28 4.20
CA ALA A 127 -16.64 -24.30 5.66
C ALA A 127 -17.06 -22.95 6.26
N LEU A 128 -16.60 -21.84 5.68
CA LEU A 128 -16.81 -20.48 6.18
C LEU A 128 -18.04 -19.79 5.58
N SER A 129 -18.83 -20.52 4.78
CA SER A 129 -20.11 -20.07 4.26
C SER A 129 -21.26 -20.60 5.12
N GLU A 130 -22.32 -19.80 5.27
CA GLU A 130 -23.57 -20.26 5.88
C GLU A 130 -24.15 -21.40 5.04
N TRP A 131 -24.19 -21.20 3.72
CA TRP A 131 -24.51 -22.20 2.73
C TRP A 131 -23.65 -22.03 1.47
N MET A 132 -23.42 -23.15 0.79
CA MET A 132 -22.77 -23.20 -0.51
C MET A 132 -23.47 -24.22 -1.40
N ILE A 133 -23.68 -23.87 -2.65
CA ILE A 133 -24.26 -24.73 -3.68
C ILE A 133 -23.21 -24.88 -4.79
N THR A 134 -22.84 -26.13 -5.08
CA THR A 134 -21.97 -26.44 -6.21
C THR A 134 -22.79 -27.16 -7.27
N THR A 135 -22.84 -26.57 -8.47
CA THR A 135 -23.51 -27.12 -9.65
C THR A 135 -22.46 -27.46 -10.69
N VAL A 136 -22.46 -28.70 -11.17
CA VAL A 136 -21.50 -29.18 -12.18
C VAL A 136 -22.25 -29.59 -13.44
N LYS A 137 -21.82 -29.06 -14.58
CA LYS A 137 -22.21 -29.50 -15.91
C LYS A 137 -21.10 -30.41 -16.44
N ARG A 138 -21.43 -31.67 -16.71
CA ARG A 138 -20.46 -32.65 -17.23
C ARG A 138 -21.18 -33.75 -18.00
N GLU A 139 -20.66 -34.09 -19.18
CA GLU A 139 -21.19 -35.18 -20.02
C GLU A 139 -22.70 -35.02 -20.33
N GLY A 140 -23.12 -33.79 -20.61
CA GLY A 140 -24.51 -33.46 -20.97
C GLY A 140 -25.51 -33.52 -19.79
N ASN A 141 -25.03 -33.67 -18.56
CA ASN A 141 -25.84 -33.75 -17.34
C ASN A 141 -25.53 -32.59 -16.39
N ILE A 142 -26.50 -32.26 -15.54
CA ILE A 142 -26.35 -31.27 -14.48
C ILE A 142 -26.43 -31.98 -13.14
N TYR A 143 -25.37 -31.85 -12.34
CA TYR A 143 -25.25 -32.39 -11.00
C TYR A 143 -25.20 -31.26 -9.99
N GLN A 144 -25.70 -31.50 -8.78
CA GLN A 144 -25.70 -30.49 -7.73
C GLN A 144 -25.51 -31.12 -6.35
N GLN A 145 -24.80 -30.39 -5.49
CA GLN A 145 -24.76 -30.65 -4.06
C GLN A 145 -24.84 -29.33 -3.28
N GLU A 146 -25.59 -29.37 -2.18
CA GLU A 146 -25.73 -28.27 -1.24
C GLU A 146 -25.01 -28.59 0.06
N TYR A 147 -24.40 -27.57 0.65
CA TYR A 147 -23.68 -27.64 1.91
C TYR A 147 -24.18 -26.54 2.85
N ARG A 148 -24.20 -26.82 4.15
CA ARG A 148 -24.36 -25.81 5.19
C ARG A 148 -23.15 -25.88 6.11
N ARG A 149 -22.41 -24.77 6.23
CA ARG A 149 -21.19 -24.69 7.07
C ARG A 149 -20.20 -25.82 6.80
N GLY A 150 -20.01 -26.19 5.54
CA GLY A 150 -19.15 -27.28 5.10
C GLY A 150 -19.75 -28.70 5.15
N ILE A 151 -20.97 -28.87 5.69
CA ILE A 151 -21.60 -30.18 5.84
C ILE A 151 -22.53 -30.46 4.64
N PRO A 152 -22.34 -31.56 3.89
CA PRO A 152 -23.25 -31.95 2.81
C PRO A 152 -24.67 -32.18 3.32
N GLN A 153 -25.67 -31.64 2.63
CA GLN A 153 -27.08 -31.82 3.00
C GLN A 153 -27.69 -33.10 2.41
N TYR A 154 -27.08 -33.61 1.34
CA TYR A 154 -27.47 -34.82 0.63
C TYR A 154 -26.33 -35.26 -0.31
N SER A 155 -26.31 -36.52 -0.75
CA SER A 155 -25.36 -37.00 -1.75
C SER A 155 -25.63 -36.37 -3.13
N VAL A 156 -24.58 -36.18 -3.94
CA VAL A 156 -24.67 -35.55 -5.27
C VAL A 156 -25.84 -36.12 -6.09
N LYS A 157 -26.74 -35.22 -6.52
CA LYS A 157 -27.93 -35.59 -7.30
C LYS A 157 -27.83 -35.03 -8.72
N LYS A 158 -28.35 -35.80 -9.68
CA LYS A 158 -28.57 -35.32 -11.05
C LYS A 158 -29.86 -34.52 -11.09
N ILE A 159 -29.78 -33.22 -11.36
CA ILE A 159 -30.92 -32.30 -11.38
C ILE A 159 -31.46 -32.01 -12.77
N GLY A 160 -30.74 -32.40 -13.83
CA GLY A 160 -31.19 -32.18 -15.20
C GLY A 160 -30.21 -32.62 -16.27
N LYS A 161 -30.51 -32.25 -17.51
CA LYS A 161 -29.65 -32.37 -18.68
C LYS A 161 -29.29 -30.98 -19.19
N THR A 162 -28.13 -30.84 -19.81
CA THR A 162 -27.64 -29.58 -20.40
C THR A 162 -27.15 -29.82 -21.83
N LYS A 163 -27.29 -28.80 -22.67
CA LYS A 163 -26.65 -28.73 -24.00
C LYS A 163 -25.54 -27.67 -24.06
N GLU A 164 -25.35 -26.92 -22.97
CA GLU A 164 -24.53 -25.69 -22.91
C GLU A 164 -23.05 -25.96 -22.59
N GLY A 165 -22.52 -27.13 -22.96
CA GLY A 165 -21.16 -27.54 -22.60
C GLY A 165 -20.99 -27.91 -21.13
N ASP A 166 -19.74 -28.17 -20.76
CA ASP A 166 -19.30 -28.55 -19.41
C ASP A 166 -18.87 -27.30 -18.61
N GLY A 167 -18.70 -27.45 -17.29
CA GLY A 167 -18.25 -26.38 -16.40
C GLY A 167 -18.72 -26.54 -14.96
N THR A 168 -18.25 -25.66 -14.07
CA THR A 168 -18.66 -25.64 -12.66
C THR A 168 -19.18 -24.27 -12.26
N GLU A 169 -20.20 -24.24 -11.40
CA GLU A 169 -20.67 -23.05 -10.72
C GLU A 169 -20.67 -23.29 -9.20
N HIS A 170 -20.05 -22.36 -8.48
CA HIS A 170 -20.07 -22.29 -7.03
C HIS A 170 -20.81 -21.03 -6.61
N ARG A 171 -21.93 -21.16 -5.91
CA ARG A 171 -22.65 -20.04 -5.29
C ARG A 171 -22.61 -20.20 -3.79
N PHE A 172 -22.23 -19.15 -3.07
CA PHE A 172 -22.09 -19.23 -1.61
C PHE A 172 -22.43 -17.91 -0.92
N LEU A 173 -22.92 -18.03 0.31
CA LEU A 173 -23.19 -16.93 1.22
C LEU A 173 -22.23 -17.00 2.41
N PRO A 174 -21.36 -16.00 2.64
CA PRO A 174 -20.44 -15.97 3.78
C PRO A 174 -21.16 -16.05 5.13
N ASP A 175 -20.60 -16.78 6.09
CA ASP A 175 -21.21 -16.95 7.41
C ASP A 175 -21.01 -15.71 8.30
N LYS A 176 -22.12 -15.07 8.69
CA LYS A 176 -22.14 -13.90 9.58
C LYS A 176 -21.65 -14.20 11.00
N GLU A 177 -21.57 -15.47 11.41
CA GLU A 177 -20.95 -15.85 12.68
C GLU A 177 -19.42 -15.81 12.65
N ILE A 178 -18.82 -15.88 11.45
CA ILE A 178 -17.37 -15.91 11.26
C ILE A 178 -16.83 -14.53 10.89
N PHE A 179 -17.47 -13.87 9.92
CA PHE A 179 -16.98 -12.62 9.36
C PHE A 179 -17.61 -11.40 10.03
N THR A 180 -16.79 -10.37 10.28
CA THR A 180 -17.27 -9.08 10.81
C THR A 180 -17.98 -8.24 9.74
N GLU A 181 -17.60 -8.42 8.47
CA GLU A 181 -18.20 -7.80 7.29
C GLU A 181 -18.48 -8.91 6.27
N THR A 182 -19.69 -8.93 5.69
CA THR A 182 -20.11 -9.94 4.69
C THR A 182 -20.45 -9.34 3.34
N ASP A 183 -20.28 -8.03 3.18
CA ASP A 183 -20.54 -7.34 1.92
C ASP A 183 -19.32 -7.41 1.00
N PHE A 184 -19.47 -8.08 -0.14
CA PHE A 184 -18.42 -8.12 -1.16
C PHE A 184 -18.29 -6.76 -1.85
N ASN A 185 -17.09 -6.20 -1.81
CA ASN A 185 -16.82 -4.93 -2.46
C ASN A 185 -16.62 -5.12 -3.97
N PHE A 186 -17.55 -4.59 -4.78
CA PHE A 186 -17.50 -4.72 -6.23
C PHE A 186 -16.17 -4.27 -6.85
N LYS A 187 -15.55 -3.19 -6.34
CA LYS A 187 -14.28 -2.68 -6.89
C LYS A 187 -13.11 -3.63 -6.60
N GLU A 188 -13.10 -4.28 -5.44
CA GLU A 188 -12.07 -5.28 -5.11
C GLU A 188 -12.24 -6.55 -5.94
N ILE A 189 -13.47 -7.01 -6.13
CA ILE A 189 -13.78 -8.13 -7.04
C ILE A 189 -13.31 -7.81 -8.46
N VAL A 190 -13.67 -6.65 -9.01
CA VAL A 190 -13.22 -6.21 -10.35
C VAL A 190 -11.70 -6.12 -10.41
N LYS A 191 -11.05 -5.55 -9.39
CA LYS A 191 -9.58 -5.44 -9.32
C LYS A 191 -8.93 -6.82 -9.39
N LYS A 192 -9.42 -7.78 -8.60
CA LYS A 192 -8.89 -9.14 -8.56
C LYS A 192 -9.13 -9.88 -9.88
N CYS A 193 -10.36 -9.83 -10.42
CA CYS A 193 -10.67 -10.43 -11.72
C CYS A 193 -9.81 -9.84 -12.85
N ARG A 194 -9.57 -8.52 -12.85
CA ARG A 194 -8.72 -7.85 -13.83
C ARG A 194 -7.30 -8.38 -13.81
N GLN A 195 -6.73 -8.61 -12.62
CA GLN A 195 -5.39 -9.21 -12.50
C GLN A 195 -5.34 -10.59 -13.17
N HIS A 196 -6.31 -11.46 -12.91
CA HIS A 196 -6.35 -12.79 -13.53
C HIS A 196 -6.56 -12.75 -15.05
N ALA A 197 -7.38 -11.80 -15.53
CA ALA A 197 -7.59 -11.59 -16.97
C ALA A 197 -6.32 -11.11 -17.68
N TYR A 198 -5.49 -10.26 -17.05
CA TYR A 198 -4.19 -9.89 -17.61
C TYR A 198 -3.18 -11.05 -17.62
N LEU A 199 -3.16 -11.85 -16.55
CA LEU A 199 -2.21 -12.96 -16.39
C LEU A 199 -2.57 -14.22 -17.21
N THR A 200 -3.75 -14.21 -17.83
CA THR A 200 -4.29 -15.33 -18.61
C THR A 200 -4.86 -14.76 -19.91
N ALA A 201 -3.95 -14.46 -20.85
CA ALA A 201 -4.31 -13.88 -22.14
C ALA A 201 -5.43 -14.69 -22.82
N GLY A 202 -6.45 -14.00 -23.33
CA GLY A 202 -7.61 -14.61 -23.97
C GLY A 202 -8.72 -15.11 -23.02
N LEU A 203 -8.55 -15.03 -21.70
CA LEU A 203 -9.62 -15.34 -20.75
C LEU A 203 -10.61 -14.18 -20.65
N LYS A 204 -11.90 -14.44 -20.93
CA LYS A 204 -12.98 -13.45 -20.70
C LYS A 204 -13.57 -13.63 -19.29
N ILE A 205 -13.53 -12.57 -18.49
CA ILE A 205 -14.19 -12.53 -17.18
C ILE A 205 -15.32 -11.50 -17.19
N THR A 206 -16.54 -11.95 -16.91
CA THR A 206 -17.73 -11.08 -16.82
C THR A 206 -18.14 -10.95 -15.36
N ILE A 207 -18.10 -9.74 -14.81
CA ILE A 207 -18.58 -9.44 -13.45
C ILE A 207 -19.92 -8.74 -13.53
N THR A 208 -20.92 -9.27 -12.84
CA THR A 208 -22.28 -8.71 -12.74
C THR A 208 -22.61 -8.37 -11.30
N ASP A 209 -23.00 -7.13 -11.00
CA ASP A 209 -23.55 -6.74 -9.70
C ASP A 209 -25.06 -6.50 -9.81
N GLU A 210 -25.82 -7.40 -9.19
CA GLU A 210 -27.29 -7.35 -9.16
C GLU A 210 -27.83 -6.52 -7.98
N ARG A 211 -26.96 -6.07 -7.06
CA ARG A 211 -27.31 -5.29 -5.85
C ARG A 211 -27.55 -3.80 -6.18
N VAL A 212 -28.25 -3.56 -7.27
CA VAL A 212 -28.66 -2.23 -7.72
C VAL A 212 -30.06 -1.88 -7.19
N GLU A 213 -30.35 -0.58 -7.09
CA GLU A 213 -31.69 -0.11 -6.70
C GLU A 213 -32.79 -0.72 -7.59
N LYS A 214 -33.96 -0.94 -6.99
CA LYS A 214 -35.11 -1.54 -7.67
C LYS A 214 -35.48 -0.73 -8.91
N GLY A 215 -35.46 -1.37 -10.08
CA GLY A 215 -35.77 -0.74 -11.37
C GLY A 215 -34.54 -0.32 -12.20
N LYS A 216 -33.32 -0.42 -11.65
CA LYS A 216 -32.08 -0.25 -12.41
C LYS A 216 -31.58 -1.59 -12.96
N SER A 217 -30.90 -1.55 -14.10
CA SER A 217 -30.24 -2.72 -14.68
C SER A 217 -28.99 -3.09 -13.86
N PRO A 218 -28.63 -4.38 -13.76
CA PRO A 218 -27.39 -4.81 -13.14
C PRO A 218 -26.17 -4.10 -13.74
N ILE A 219 -25.15 -3.86 -12.92
CA ILE A 219 -23.87 -3.35 -13.41
C ILE A 219 -23.11 -4.52 -14.00
N ILE A 220 -22.77 -4.45 -15.29
CA ILE A 220 -21.98 -5.47 -15.98
C ILE A 220 -20.62 -4.88 -16.33
N PHE A 221 -19.56 -5.59 -15.96
CA PHE A 221 -18.18 -5.24 -16.26
C PHE A 221 -17.48 -6.42 -16.93
N GLU A 222 -17.06 -6.23 -18.17
CA GLU A 222 -16.37 -7.27 -18.94
C GLU A 222 -14.87 -7.00 -19.02
N LEU A 223 -14.07 -8.05 -18.84
CA LEU A 223 -12.62 -8.03 -18.92
C LEU A 223 -12.17 -9.04 -19.96
N TYR A 224 -11.38 -8.59 -20.93
CA TYR A 224 -10.79 -9.42 -21.97
C TYR A 224 -9.53 -8.73 -22.49
N PHE A 225 -8.38 -9.43 -22.46
CA PHE A 225 -7.10 -8.89 -22.89
C PHE A 225 -6.35 -9.96 -23.71
N GLU A 226 -6.12 -9.68 -24.99
CA GLU A 226 -5.35 -10.56 -25.87
C GLU A 226 -3.84 -10.43 -25.63
N ASP A 227 -3.36 -9.21 -25.34
CA ASP A 227 -1.94 -8.92 -25.11
C ASP A 227 -1.47 -9.20 -23.66
N GLY A 228 -2.36 -9.76 -22.82
CA GLY A 228 -2.04 -10.23 -21.47
C GLY A 228 -1.34 -9.17 -20.60
N ILE A 229 -0.16 -9.51 -20.09
CA ILE A 229 0.58 -8.64 -19.16
C ILE A 229 1.13 -7.36 -19.81
N LYS A 230 1.21 -7.27 -21.15
CA LYS A 230 1.53 -5.99 -21.82
C LYS A 230 0.44 -4.95 -21.54
N SER A 231 -0.83 -5.35 -21.69
CA SER A 231 -1.97 -4.49 -21.36
C SER A 231 -1.99 -4.11 -19.88
N TYR A 232 -1.45 -4.96 -19.02
CA TYR A 232 -1.34 -4.65 -17.60
C TYR A 232 -0.35 -3.52 -17.34
N VAL A 233 0.85 -3.59 -17.91
CA VAL A 233 1.86 -2.51 -17.78
C VAL A 233 1.34 -1.20 -18.38
N LEU A 234 0.67 -1.24 -19.53
CA LEU A 234 0.01 -0.07 -20.10
C LEU A 234 -1.06 0.52 -19.17
N PHE A 235 -1.85 -0.34 -18.52
CA PHE A 235 -2.85 0.11 -17.55
C PHE A 235 -2.20 0.72 -16.29
N MET A 236 -1.06 0.17 -15.82
CA MET A 236 -0.31 0.74 -14.70
C MET A 236 0.17 2.17 -14.99
N ASN A 237 0.54 2.44 -16.24
CA ASN A 237 1.13 3.71 -16.66
C ASN A 237 0.15 4.65 -17.38
N ILE A 238 -1.17 4.45 -17.24
CA ILE A 238 -2.18 5.21 -18.00
C ILE A 238 -2.13 6.73 -17.76
N ASP A 239 -1.73 7.15 -16.56
CA ASP A 239 -1.61 8.56 -16.17
C ASP A 239 -0.15 9.05 -16.22
N GLU A 240 0.80 8.21 -16.68
CA GLU A 240 2.24 8.49 -16.65
C GLU A 240 2.78 8.95 -18.00
N LYS A 241 3.85 9.77 -17.97
CA LYS A 241 4.58 10.13 -19.19
C LYS A 241 5.58 9.03 -19.54
N LEU A 242 5.34 8.34 -20.67
CA LEU A 242 6.13 7.18 -21.12
C LEU A 242 7.46 7.58 -21.78
N ILE A 243 8.46 6.68 -21.69
CA ILE A 243 9.72 6.75 -22.43
C ILE A 243 9.69 5.83 -23.64
N ASN A 244 9.23 4.59 -23.48
CA ASN A 244 8.93 3.67 -24.56
C ASN A 244 7.40 3.49 -24.66
N GLU A 245 6.82 3.86 -25.81
CA GLU A 245 5.37 3.80 -26.04
C GLU A 245 4.87 2.35 -25.99
N GLU A 246 5.55 1.45 -26.70
CA GLU A 246 5.29 0.03 -26.61
C GLU A 246 6.12 -0.62 -25.49
N PRO A 247 5.50 -1.37 -24.56
CA PRO A 247 6.24 -2.12 -23.57
C PRO A 247 7.12 -3.19 -24.24
N PHE A 248 8.36 -3.31 -23.76
CA PHE A 248 9.15 -4.51 -24.02
C PHE A 248 8.38 -5.73 -23.51
N TYR A 249 8.38 -6.81 -24.27
CA TYR A 249 7.68 -8.04 -23.90
C TYR A 249 8.46 -9.27 -24.30
N VAL A 250 8.45 -10.26 -23.41
CA VAL A 250 9.00 -11.59 -23.65
C VAL A 250 8.09 -12.64 -23.07
N ASN A 251 7.93 -13.76 -23.80
CA ASN A 251 7.25 -14.96 -23.33
C ASN A 251 8.00 -16.18 -23.88
N LYS A 252 8.88 -16.78 -23.07
CA LYS A 252 9.73 -17.91 -23.47
C LYS A 252 9.84 -18.93 -22.35
N THR A 253 10.10 -20.18 -22.73
CA THR A 253 10.37 -21.27 -21.79
C THR A 253 11.86 -21.58 -21.72
N HIS A 254 12.41 -21.72 -20.52
CA HIS A 254 13.76 -22.23 -20.31
C HIS A 254 13.73 -23.31 -19.22
N GLU A 255 14.28 -24.50 -19.53
CA GLU A 255 14.33 -25.65 -18.61
C GLU A 255 12.95 -25.99 -17.97
N GLY A 256 11.88 -25.88 -18.77
CA GLY A 256 10.51 -26.16 -18.32
C GLY A 256 9.83 -25.03 -17.53
N ILE A 257 10.52 -23.91 -17.29
CA ILE A 257 9.98 -22.71 -16.63
C ILE A 257 9.55 -21.71 -17.70
N LEU A 258 8.27 -21.37 -17.75
CA LEU A 258 7.79 -20.27 -18.60
C LEU A 258 8.10 -18.95 -17.89
N VAL A 259 8.75 -18.02 -18.60
CA VAL A 259 8.99 -16.66 -18.16
C VAL A 259 8.28 -15.72 -19.11
N GLU A 260 7.33 -14.97 -18.56
CA GLU A 260 6.63 -13.89 -19.24
C GLU A 260 6.93 -12.58 -18.52
N ALA A 261 7.47 -11.59 -19.23
CA ALA A 261 7.77 -10.28 -18.65
C ALA A 261 7.38 -9.16 -19.60
N ALA A 262 6.77 -8.10 -19.05
CA ALA A 262 6.51 -6.85 -19.73
C ALA A 262 7.20 -5.70 -18.97
N ILE A 263 7.87 -4.81 -19.70
CA ILE A 263 8.65 -3.71 -19.12
C ILE A 263 8.34 -2.40 -19.84
N GLN A 264 8.09 -1.34 -19.08
CA GLN A 264 7.93 0.00 -19.61
C GLN A 264 8.56 1.03 -18.67
N TYR A 265 9.30 1.97 -19.25
CA TYR A 265 9.88 3.09 -18.55
C TYR A 265 8.99 4.33 -18.66
N THR A 266 8.91 5.07 -17.56
CA THR A 266 8.24 6.36 -17.47
C THR A 266 9.24 7.45 -17.10
N HIS A 267 8.81 8.70 -17.16
CA HIS A 267 9.59 9.83 -16.64
C HIS A 267 9.55 9.94 -15.10
N GLY A 268 8.71 9.16 -14.41
CA GLY A 268 8.61 9.11 -12.95
C GLY A 268 9.89 8.62 -12.26
N MET A 269 9.91 8.67 -10.92
CA MET A 269 11.08 8.26 -10.12
C MET A 269 10.92 6.88 -9.48
N GLU A 270 9.68 6.39 -9.35
CA GLU A 270 9.37 5.16 -8.63
C GLU A 270 9.63 3.90 -9.47
N GLU A 271 9.97 2.80 -8.80
CA GLU A 271 9.99 1.45 -9.34
C GLU A 271 8.68 0.75 -8.97
N ASP A 272 7.91 0.31 -9.95
CA ASP A 272 6.68 -0.48 -9.73
C ASP A 272 6.77 -1.83 -10.45
N VAL A 273 7.12 -2.89 -9.71
CA VAL A 273 7.33 -4.24 -10.27
C VAL A 273 6.41 -5.25 -9.60
N TYR A 274 5.47 -5.80 -10.37
CA TYR A 274 4.59 -6.87 -9.91
C TYR A 274 5.15 -8.23 -10.29
N CYS A 275 5.26 -9.09 -9.29
CA CYS A 275 5.83 -10.42 -9.40
C CYS A 275 4.74 -11.48 -9.21
N TYR A 276 4.67 -12.44 -10.12
CA TYR A 276 3.69 -13.53 -10.10
C TYR A 276 4.36 -14.88 -10.34
N THR A 277 3.96 -15.86 -9.55
CA THR A 277 4.29 -17.28 -9.76
C THR A 277 2.98 -18.06 -9.89
N ASN A 278 2.74 -18.71 -11.02
CA ASN A 278 1.51 -19.46 -11.29
C ASN A 278 0.24 -18.62 -11.03
N ASN A 279 0.22 -17.37 -11.49
CA ASN A 279 -0.85 -16.37 -11.27
C ASN A 279 -1.07 -15.92 -9.82
N ILE A 280 -0.21 -16.35 -8.88
CA ILE A 280 -0.22 -15.87 -7.50
C ILE A 280 0.76 -14.73 -7.37
N ILE A 281 0.30 -13.61 -6.81
CA ILE A 281 1.14 -12.45 -6.54
C ILE A 281 2.17 -12.76 -5.44
N ASN A 282 3.41 -12.32 -5.63
CA ASN A 282 4.50 -12.42 -4.68
C ASN A 282 4.95 -11.00 -4.30
N PRO A 283 4.31 -10.35 -3.29
CA PRO A 283 4.58 -8.94 -2.97
C PRO A 283 6.02 -8.65 -2.53
N GLU A 284 6.72 -9.64 -1.96
CA GLU A 284 8.13 -9.53 -1.60
C GLU A 284 9.07 -10.02 -2.70
N GLY A 285 8.52 -10.41 -3.85
CA GLY A 285 9.26 -10.94 -4.99
C GLY A 285 9.85 -12.32 -4.71
N GLY A 286 11.18 -12.44 -4.79
CA GLY A 286 11.90 -13.70 -4.61
C GLY A 286 12.93 -13.95 -5.71
N THR A 287 13.21 -15.22 -5.99
CA THR A 287 14.27 -15.64 -6.93
C THR A 287 14.06 -15.11 -8.35
N HIS A 288 12.82 -15.15 -8.86
CA HIS A 288 12.43 -14.53 -10.13
C HIS A 288 12.73 -13.00 -10.18
N LEU A 289 12.31 -12.22 -9.18
CA LEU A 289 12.60 -10.78 -9.11
C LEU A 289 14.12 -10.52 -9.06
N ALA A 290 14.87 -11.32 -8.29
CA ALA A 290 16.32 -11.20 -8.24
C ALA A 290 16.96 -11.45 -9.61
N GLY A 291 16.50 -12.48 -10.33
CA GLY A 291 16.95 -12.79 -11.69
C GLY A 291 16.64 -11.66 -12.68
N PHE A 292 15.43 -11.12 -12.62
CA PHE A 292 14.99 -9.98 -13.41
C PHE A 292 15.85 -8.74 -13.18
N ARG A 293 16.10 -8.37 -11.91
CA ARG A 293 16.94 -7.21 -11.58
C ARG A 293 18.38 -7.38 -12.03
N THR A 294 18.95 -8.58 -11.92
CA THR A 294 20.28 -8.91 -12.46
C THR A 294 20.32 -8.78 -13.97
N ALA A 295 19.32 -9.31 -14.68
CA ALA A 295 19.21 -9.21 -16.13
C ALA A 295 19.14 -7.76 -16.61
N LEU A 296 18.23 -6.98 -16.02
CA LEU A 296 18.02 -5.58 -16.37
C LEU A 296 19.30 -4.75 -16.23
N THR A 297 19.96 -4.88 -15.06
CA THR A 297 21.20 -4.15 -14.77
C THR A 297 22.32 -4.55 -15.73
N SER A 298 22.46 -5.84 -16.02
CA SER A 298 23.48 -6.35 -16.94
C SER A 298 23.22 -5.92 -18.39
N ALA A 299 21.98 -6.06 -18.87
CA ALA A 299 21.62 -5.72 -20.25
C ALA A 299 21.82 -4.23 -20.54
N ILE A 300 21.32 -3.36 -19.66
CA ILE A 300 21.42 -1.90 -19.84
C ILE A 300 22.89 -1.44 -19.79
N ASN A 301 23.69 -1.93 -18.84
CA ASN A 301 25.12 -1.59 -18.80
C ASN A 301 25.87 -2.09 -20.06
N THR A 302 25.57 -3.31 -20.51
CA THR A 302 26.19 -3.89 -21.72
C THR A 302 25.88 -3.05 -22.95
N TYR A 303 24.61 -2.69 -23.16
CA TYR A 303 24.20 -1.84 -24.26
C TYR A 303 24.81 -0.43 -24.16
N ALA A 304 24.74 0.19 -22.97
CA ALA A 304 25.26 1.54 -22.75
C ALA A 304 26.78 1.64 -23.00
N GLN A 305 27.54 0.59 -22.68
CA GLN A 305 28.96 0.51 -22.97
C GLN A 305 29.22 0.34 -24.48
N LYS A 306 28.48 -0.56 -25.14
CA LYS A 306 28.57 -0.78 -26.60
C LYS A 306 28.23 0.48 -27.40
N ALA A 307 27.23 1.24 -26.96
CA ALA A 307 26.75 2.46 -27.61
C ALA A 307 27.44 3.76 -27.15
N GLU A 308 28.48 3.66 -26.30
CA GLU A 308 29.25 4.79 -25.76
C GLU A 308 28.41 5.88 -25.06
N LEU A 309 27.33 5.47 -24.37
CA LEU A 309 26.36 6.38 -23.74
C LEU A 309 26.71 6.76 -22.29
N LEU A 310 27.80 6.21 -21.73
CA LEU A 310 28.20 6.40 -20.33
C LEU A 310 28.98 7.71 -20.05
N LYS A 311 28.71 8.79 -20.80
CA LYS A 311 29.45 10.06 -20.66
C LYS A 311 29.22 10.71 -19.29
N GLY A 312 30.30 10.89 -18.54
CA GLY A 312 30.29 11.47 -17.19
C GLY A 312 29.87 10.48 -16.10
N VAL A 313 29.92 9.19 -16.39
CA VAL A 313 29.73 8.09 -15.44
C VAL A 313 31.11 7.47 -15.18
N THR A 314 31.56 7.44 -13.93
CA THR A 314 32.91 6.94 -13.57
C THR A 314 32.93 5.47 -13.18
N THR A 315 31.77 4.92 -12.83
CA THR A 315 31.56 3.53 -12.41
C THR A 315 30.34 2.97 -13.12
N ALA A 316 30.23 1.66 -13.32
CA ALA A 316 29.04 1.04 -13.92
C ALA A 316 27.73 1.52 -13.22
N LEU A 317 26.66 1.64 -14.00
CA LEU A 317 25.35 2.03 -13.49
C LEU A 317 24.88 0.96 -12.49
N SER A 318 24.49 1.38 -11.30
CA SER A 318 23.99 0.48 -10.28
C SER A 318 22.58 -0.02 -10.63
N GLY A 319 22.16 -1.10 -9.96
CA GLY A 319 20.80 -1.60 -10.11
C GLY A 319 19.74 -0.54 -9.81
N ASP A 320 19.98 0.33 -8.83
CA ASP A 320 19.02 1.38 -8.46
C ASP A 320 18.97 2.49 -9.50
N ASP A 321 20.02 2.68 -10.30
CA ASP A 321 20.05 3.71 -11.35
C ASP A 321 19.20 3.27 -12.54
N VAL A 322 19.28 1.98 -12.88
CA VAL A 322 18.55 1.43 -14.03
C VAL A 322 17.06 1.19 -13.74
N ARG A 323 16.64 1.11 -12.47
CA ARG A 323 15.24 0.84 -12.08
C ARG A 323 14.42 2.10 -11.81
N GLU A 324 15.02 3.28 -11.82
CA GLU A 324 14.27 4.53 -11.63
C GLU A 324 13.23 4.70 -12.75
N GLY A 325 11.96 4.92 -12.38
CA GLY A 325 10.84 5.07 -13.32
C GLY A 325 10.53 3.79 -14.11
N LEU A 326 10.87 2.62 -13.58
CA LEU A 326 10.59 1.32 -14.19
C LEU A 326 9.23 0.80 -13.72
N SER A 327 8.35 0.45 -14.66
CA SER A 327 7.15 -0.32 -14.41
C SER A 327 7.25 -1.68 -15.11
N ALA A 328 7.05 -2.77 -14.37
CA ALA A 328 7.12 -4.11 -14.94
C ALA A 328 6.15 -5.10 -14.32
N VAL A 329 5.72 -6.07 -15.12
CA VAL A 329 5.00 -7.26 -14.67
C VAL A 329 5.83 -8.47 -15.05
N LEU A 330 6.18 -9.30 -14.06
CA LEU A 330 6.93 -10.52 -14.22
C LEU A 330 6.08 -11.71 -13.78
N SER A 331 5.74 -12.60 -14.70
CA SER A 331 4.95 -13.80 -14.46
C SER A 331 5.78 -15.04 -14.82
N VAL A 332 5.96 -15.94 -13.86
CA VAL A 332 6.62 -17.22 -14.08
C VAL A 332 5.64 -18.38 -13.88
N LYS A 333 5.76 -19.41 -14.73
CA LYS A 333 5.04 -20.68 -14.56
C LYS A 333 6.04 -21.77 -14.19
N VAL A 334 5.85 -22.34 -13.00
CA VAL A 334 6.75 -23.30 -12.36
C VAL A 334 5.94 -24.52 -11.94
N THR A 335 6.42 -25.72 -12.26
CA THR A 335 5.73 -26.97 -11.89
C THR A 335 5.70 -27.18 -10.37
N ASN A 336 6.85 -26.99 -9.71
CA ASN A 336 7.02 -27.21 -8.27
C ASN A 336 7.51 -25.93 -7.56
N PRO A 337 6.64 -24.91 -7.42
CA PRO A 337 7.02 -23.66 -6.76
C PRO A 337 7.22 -23.87 -5.25
N GLN A 338 8.31 -23.31 -4.72
CA GLN A 338 8.67 -23.30 -3.32
C GLN A 338 8.63 -21.86 -2.80
N PHE A 339 7.96 -21.63 -1.68
CA PHE A 339 7.85 -20.32 -1.04
C PHE A 339 8.48 -20.33 0.35
N GLU A 340 8.96 -19.18 0.83
CA GLU A 340 9.53 -19.07 2.19
C GLU A 340 8.49 -19.33 3.30
N GLY A 341 7.20 -19.19 3.00
CA GLY A 341 6.10 -19.48 3.92
C GLY A 341 4.75 -19.67 3.23
N GLN A 342 3.73 -20.03 4.02
CA GLN A 342 2.39 -20.37 3.54
C GLN A 342 1.67 -19.23 2.81
N THR A 343 1.98 -17.99 3.16
CA THR A 343 1.39 -16.78 2.55
C THR A 343 1.83 -16.58 1.09
N LYS A 344 2.77 -17.41 0.58
CA LYS A 344 3.28 -17.39 -0.80
C LYS A 344 3.79 -16.01 -1.23
N ILE A 345 4.24 -15.19 -0.29
CA ILE A 345 4.66 -13.81 -0.57
C ILE A 345 6.03 -13.72 -1.26
N LYS A 346 6.86 -14.76 -1.15
CA LYS A 346 8.24 -14.78 -1.67
C LYS A 346 8.64 -16.14 -2.23
N LEU A 347 9.06 -16.17 -3.50
CA LEU A 347 9.50 -17.38 -4.21
C LEU A 347 10.96 -17.73 -3.89
N ASN A 348 11.25 -19.03 -3.71
CA ASN A 348 12.55 -19.52 -3.26
C ASN A 348 13.26 -20.49 -4.24
N ASN A 349 12.70 -20.80 -5.41
CA ASN A 349 13.32 -21.70 -6.40
C ASN A 349 14.58 -21.09 -7.05
N PRO A 350 15.80 -21.60 -6.82
CA PRO A 350 17.02 -21.02 -7.38
C PRO A 350 17.11 -21.10 -8.91
N GLU A 351 16.60 -22.17 -9.51
CA GLU A 351 16.55 -22.39 -10.96
C GLU A 351 15.75 -21.31 -11.69
N VAL A 352 14.69 -20.78 -11.05
CA VAL A 352 13.88 -19.70 -11.61
C VAL A 352 14.69 -18.42 -11.76
N LYS A 353 15.61 -18.12 -10.84
CA LYS A 353 16.51 -16.96 -10.96
C LYS A 353 17.32 -17.03 -12.25
N ASN A 354 17.89 -18.19 -12.56
CA ASN A 354 18.74 -18.39 -13.74
C ASN A 354 17.92 -18.31 -15.03
N ALA A 355 16.75 -18.95 -15.06
CA ALA A 355 15.84 -18.91 -16.21
C ALA A 355 15.39 -17.48 -16.54
N VAL A 356 14.92 -16.73 -15.54
CA VAL A 356 14.51 -15.32 -15.71
C VAL A 356 15.70 -14.46 -16.12
N ALA A 357 16.85 -14.60 -15.45
CA ALA A 357 18.02 -13.79 -15.75
C ALA A 357 18.50 -13.96 -17.20
N LYS A 358 18.48 -15.19 -17.71
CA LYS A 358 18.89 -15.52 -19.08
C LYS A 358 17.90 -14.97 -20.10
N ILE A 359 16.63 -15.36 -20.00
CA ILE A 359 15.58 -14.97 -20.96
C ILE A 359 15.48 -13.45 -21.04
N VAL A 360 15.33 -12.78 -19.89
CA VAL A 360 15.11 -11.32 -19.88
C VAL A 360 16.34 -10.59 -20.40
N ARG A 361 17.56 -11.01 -20.06
CA ARG A 361 18.79 -10.33 -20.51
C ARG A 361 18.96 -10.43 -22.02
N ASP A 362 18.83 -11.62 -22.58
CA ASP A 362 19.11 -11.86 -24.00
C ASP A 362 18.07 -11.17 -24.89
N GLU A 363 16.79 -11.24 -24.52
CA GLU A 363 15.72 -10.56 -25.27
C GLU A 363 15.74 -9.05 -25.07
N LEU A 364 16.06 -8.56 -23.87
CA LEU A 364 16.16 -7.12 -23.63
C LEU A 364 17.34 -6.51 -24.41
N LEU A 365 18.47 -7.20 -24.51
CA LEU A 365 19.58 -6.75 -25.36
C LEU A 365 19.17 -6.67 -26.83
N THR A 366 18.46 -7.67 -27.33
CA THR A 366 17.92 -7.69 -28.69
C THR A 366 16.98 -6.50 -28.91
N TYR A 367 16.04 -6.29 -27.99
CA TYR A 367 15.13 -5.15 -28.04
C TYR A 367 15.84 -3.80 -28.06
N LEU A 368 16.87 -3.61 -27.21
CA LEU A 368 17.65 -2.37 -27.16
C LEU A 368 18.42 -2.11 -28.46
N ASP A 369 18.95 -3.16 -29.10
CA ASP A 369 19.61 -3.07 -30.40
C ASP A 369 18.62 -2.73 -31.53
N GLU A 370 17.38 -3.25 -31.47
CA GLU A 370 16.31 -2.97 -32.45
C GLU A 370 15.66 -1.59 -32.28
N HIS A 371 15.65 -1.05 -31.05
CA HIS A 371 14.98 0.20 -30.67
C HIS A 371 15.98 1.24 -30.13
N PRO A 372 16.92 1.74 -30.95
CA PRO A 372 18.04 2.54 -30.47
C PRO A 372 17.63 3.90 -29.89
N LYS A 373 16.48 4.47 -30.31
CA LYS A 373 15.98 5.76 -29.80
C LYS A 373 15.49 5.61 -28.36
N GLU A 374 14.66 4.60 -28.13
CA GLU A 374 14.08 4.22 -26.85
C GLU A 374 15.19 3.76 -25.90
N ALA A 375 16.10 2.91 -26.40
CA ALA A 375 17.25 2.43 -25.65
C ALA A 375 18.14 3.58 -25.17
N LYS A 376 18.41 4.56 -26.04
CA LYS A 376 19.14 5.77 -25.64
C LYS A 376 18.40 6.55 -24.55
N ALA A 377 17.09 6.75 -24.68
CA ALA A 377 16.30 7.49 -23.69
C ALA A 377 16.28 6.79 -22.32
N ILE A 378 16.19 5.44 -22.31
CA ILE A 378 16.28 4.63 -21.08
C ILE A 378 17.66 4.79 -20.43
N VAL A 379 18.73 4.68 -21.20
CA VAL A 379 20.11 4.85 -20.70
C VAL A 379 20.34 6.28 -20.18
N ASP A 380 19.89 7.30 -20.91
CA ASP A 380 20.01 8.71 -20.51
C ASP A 380 19.30 8.96 -19.17
N LYS A 381 18.14 8.34 -18.94
CA LYS A 381 17.45 8.37 -17.64
C LYS A 381 18.29 7.72 -16.54
N ALA A 382 18.84 6.52 -16.76
CA ALA A 382 19.67 5.84 -15.78
C ALA A 382 20.96 6.65 -15.46
N VAL A 383 21.57 7.28 -16.47
CA VAL A 383 22.70 8.19 -16.30
C VAL A 383 22.32 9.43 -15.49
N LEU A 384 21.11 9.98 -15.71
CA LEU A 384 20.60 11.11 -14.94
C LEU A 384 20.39 10.72 -13.46
N SER A 385 19.84 9.53 -13.19
CA SER A 385 19.71 8.95 -11.84
C SER A 385 21.07 8.82 -11.16
N TYR A 386 22.04 8.22 -11.84
CA TYR A 386 23.41 8.08 -11.35
C TYR A 386 24.02 9.44 -10.96
N LYS A 387 23.93 10.43 -11.86
CA LYS A 387 24.44 11.79 -11.61
C LYS A 387 23.72 12.45 -10.44
N ALA A 388 22.41 12.20 -10.29
CA ALA A 388 21.63 12.69 -9.17
C ALA A 388 22.12 12.14 -7.84
N LYS A 389 22.33 10.82 -7.75
CA LYS A 389 22.81 10.16 -6.53
C LYS A 389 24.24 10.56 -6.19
N ALA A 390 25.12 10.67 -7.19
CA ALA A 390 26.48 11.16 -7.00
C ALA A 390 26.49 12.60 -6.46
N ALA A 391 25.67 13.50 -7.03
CA ALA A 391 25.51 14.87 -6.55
C ALA A 391 24.91 14.92 -5.13
N ALA A 392 23.88 14.12 -4.84
CA ALA A 392 23.27 14.05 -3.52
C ALA A 392 24.23 13.49 -2.46
N LYS A 393 25.09 12.53 -2.82
CA LYS A 393 26.15 12.02 -1.95
C LYS A 393 27.19 13.10 -1.68
N ALA A 394 27.69 13.76 -2.73
CA ALA A 394 28.65 14.85 -2.59
C ALA A 394 28.10 16.02 -1.75
N ALA A 395 26.82 16.38 -1.94
CA ALA A 395 26.15 17.40 -1.14
C ALA A 395 26.00 16.99 0.33
N ARG A 396 25.59 15.74 0.61
CA ARG A 396 25.57 15.18 1.98
C ARG A 396 26.95 15.22 2.62
N ASP A 397 27.97 14.72 1.92
CA ASP A 397 29.34 14.68 2.41
C ASP A 397 29.91 16.09 2.67
N ALA A 398 29.50 17.09 1.87
CA ALA A 398 29.87 18.48 2.07
C ALA A 398 29.17 19.11 3.28
N VAL A 399 27.89 18.81 3.52
CA VAL A 399 27.17 19.24 4.71
C VAL A 399 27.76 18.60 5.96
N ILE A 400 28.03 17.29 5.94
CA ILE A 400 28.65 16.56 7.07
C ILE A 400 30.05 17.12 7.37
N ARG A 401 30.87 17.40 6.34
CA ARG A 401 32.19 18.00 6.53
C ARG A 401 32.12 19.42 7.09
N LYS A 402 31.11 20.20 6.71
CA LYS A 402 30.88 21.55 7.27
C LYS A 402 30.33 21.49 8.70
N SER A 403 29.41 20.59 9.01
CA SER A 403 28.87 20.43 10.37
C SER A 403 29.91 19.91 11.37
N ALA A 404 30.96 19.22 10.90
CA ALA A 404 32.10 18.83 11.73
C ALA A 404 33.09 19.98 12.02
N LEU A 405 33.07 21.05 11.21
CA LEU A 405 33.97 22.21 11.34
C LEU A 405 33.30 23.46 11.95
N GLU A 406 31.99 23.63 11.79
CA GLU A 406 31.23 24.75 12.36
C GLU A 406 30.69 24.38 13.74
N SER A 407 30.81 25.29 14.72
CA SER A 407 30.17 25.14 16.03
C SER A 407 28.67 24.90 15.85
N THR A 408 28.08 24.03 16.67
CA THR A 408 26.64 23.67 16.76
C THR A 408 25.67 24.84 17.00
N THR A 409 26.14 26.08 16.89
CA THR A 409 25.38 27.29 17.10
C THR A 409 24.94 27.88 15.76
N LEU A 410 23.68 28.26 15.65
CA LEU A 410 23.14 29.09 14.57
C LEU A 410 23.09 30.55 15.07
N PRO A 411 24.23 31.27 15.15
CA PRO A 411 24.29 32.57 15.79
C PRO A 411 23.32 33.56 15.13
N GLY A 412 22.42 34.10 15.94
CA GLY A 412 21.43 35.10 15.51
C GLY A 412 20.12 34.53 14.93
N LYS A 413 20.01 33.22 14.66
CA LYS A 413 18.76 32.61 14.17
C LYS A 413 18.12 31.66 15.20
N LEU A 414 18.85 30.68 15.72
CA LEU A 414 18.34 29.82 16.79
C LEU A 414 18.47 30.56 18.12
N ALA A 415 17.34 30.83 18.77
CA ALA A 415 17.34 31.19 20.17
C ALA A 415 17.33 29.89 20.97
N ASP A 416 18.45 29.50 21.59
CA ASP A 416 18.55 28.21 22.29
C ASP A 416 17.97 28.25 23.71
N CYS A 417 17.75 27.08 24.32
CA CYS A 417 17.40 26.94 25.73
C CYS A 417 18.66 26.80 26.61
N ILE A 418 18.51 26.96 27.93
CA ILE A 418 19.62 26.85 28.89
C ILE A 418 19.93 25.39 29.24
N SER A 419 18.88 24.55 29.34
CA SER A 419 19.05 23.15 29.66
C SER A 419 19.69 22.37 28.51
N ASN A 420 20.49 21.37 28.90
CA ASN A 420 21.11 20.41 27.99
C ASN A 420 20.47 19.01 28.12
N ASN A 421 19.40 18.85 28.89
CA ASN A 421 18.68 17.58 29.02
C ASN A 421 17.63 17.46 27.90
N PRO A 422 17.83 16.58 26.90
CA PRO A 422 16.92 16.51 25.76
C PRO A 422 15.46 16.19 26.11
N GLU A 423 15.22 15.47 27.21
CA GLU A 423 13.88 15.03 27.64
C GLU A 423 12.95 16.17 28.02
N GLU A 424 13.49 17.24 28.62
CA GLU A 424 12.73 18.43 29.01
C GLU A 424 12.78 19.53 27.95
N CYS A 425 13.78 19.47 27.05
CA CYS A 425 14.01 20.49 26.04
C CYS A 425 13.02 20.41 24.86
N GLU A 426 12.53 21.58 24.47
CA GLU A 426 11.53 21.75 23.41
C GLU A 426 12.05 22.69 22.33
N LEU A 427 11.84 22.36 21.06
CA LEU A 427 12.17 23.21 19.92
C LEU A 427 10.89 23.69 19.24
N TYR A 428 10.65 25.01 19.24
CA TYR A 428 9.57 25.63 18.48
C TYR A 428 10.07 26.06 17.11
N ILE A 429 9.53 25.48 16.05
CA ILE A 429 9.73 25.91 14.66
C ILE A 429 8.60 26.89 14.32
N VAL A 430 8.93 28.16 14.14
CA VAL A 430 7.96 29.26 14.07
C VAL A 430 7.93 29.92 12.71
N GLU A 431 6.73 30.29 12.25
CA GLU A 431 6.53 31.05 11.02
C GLU A 431 7.01 32.50 11.14
N GLY A 432 8.11 32.85 10.45
CA GLY A 432 8.59 34.21 10.33
C GLY A 432 9.28 34.79 11.56
N ASP A 433 10.00 35.90 11.35
CA ASP A 433 10.72 36.61 12.41
C ASP A 433 9.76 37.33 13.40
N SER A 434 8.53 37.65 12.97
CA SER A 434 7.53 38.32 13.82
C SER A 434 7.02 37.40 14.94
N ALA A 435 6.42 36.26 14.59
CA ALA A 435 6.00 35.29 15.59
C ALA A 435 7.20 34.68 16.34
N GLY A 436 8.35 34.53 15.67
CA GLY A 436 9.62 34.17 16.32
C GLY A 436 10.06 35.16 17.41
N GLY A 437 9.84 36.46 17.20
CA GLY A 437 10.10 37.51 18.18
C GLY A 437 9.22 37.38 19.42
N SER A 438 7.90 37.23 19.24
CA SER A 438 6.95 37.04 20.34
C SER A 438 7.21 35.74 21.11
N ALA A 439 7.47 34.65 20.40
CA ALA A 439 7.81 33.35 20.99
C ALA A 439 9.12 33.42 21.80
N ARG A 440 10.15 34.10 21.28
CA ARG A 440 11.42 34.27 21.99
C ARG A 440 11.26 35.08 23.28
N GLN A 441 10.35 36.05 23.31
CA GLN A 441 10.08 36.87 24.49
C GLN A 441 9.22 36.13 25.54
N GLY A 442 8.23 35.36 25.10
CA GLY A 442 7.25 34.72 25.99
C GLY A 442 7.64 33.33 26.50
N ARG A 443 8.63 32.67 25.90
CA ARG A 443 9.05 31.31 26.26
C ARG A 443 9.68 31.19 27.66
N ASP A 444 9.65 29.97 28.19
CA ASP A 444 10.58 29.57 29.24
C ASP A 444 11.96 29.31 28.65
N ARG A 445 12.91 30.21 28.90
CA ARG A 445 14.28 30.12 28.36
C ARG A 445 15.07 28.93 28.90
N THR A 446 14.61 28.32 29.99
CA THR A 446 15.25 27.15 30.59
C THR A 446 15.13 25.94 29.68
N ILE A 447 13.93 25.70 29.15
CA ILE A 447 13.58 24.46 28.44
C ILE A 447 13.14 24.67 26.99
N GLN A 448 12.80 25.89 26.55
CA GLN A 448 12.26 26.13 25.21
C GLN A 448 13.25 26.88 24.29
N ALA A 449 13.61 26.24 23.17
CA ALA A 449 14.32 26.82 22.04
C ALA A 449 13.32 27.31 20.97
N VAL A 450 13.70 28.34 20.21
CA VAL A 450 12.88 28.94 19.14
C VAL A 450 13.71 29.09 17.88
N LEU A 451 13.24 28.51 16.78
CA LEU A 451 13.81 28.57 15.43
C LEU A 451 12.80 29.24 14.47
N PRO A 452 12.97 30.52 14.13
CA PRO A 452 12.13 31.19 13.14
C PRO A 452 12.52 30.77 11.71
N LEU A 453 11.52 30.50 10.88
CA LEU A 453 11.67 30.21 9.45
C LEU A 453 11.58 31.51 8.65
N ARG A 454 12.54 31.78 7.75
CA ARG A 454 12.48 32.96 6.86
C ARG A 454 11.79 32.59 5.55
N GLY A 455 10.46 32.54 5.60
CA GLY A 455 9.59 32.23 4.47
C GLY A 455 9.24 30.75 4.36
N LYS A 456 8.64 30.36 3.23
CA LYS A 456 8.17 28.99 2.99
C LYS A 456 9.36 28.06 2.73
N ILE A 457 9.37 26.93 3.45
CA ILE A 457 10.36 25.86 3.22
C ILE A 457 10.21 25.33 1.80
N ILE A 458 11.33 24.90 1.21
CA ILE A 458 11.31 24.24 -0.09
C ILE A 458 10.46 22.96 -0.01
N ASN A 459 9.55 22.74 -0.96
CA ASN A 459 8.82 21.47 -1.02
C ASN A 459 9.81 20.33 -1.24
N THR A 460 10.09 19.62 -0.16
CA THR A 460 11.11 18.58 -0.12
C THR A 460 10.74 17.37 -0.94
N HIS A 461 9.46 17.13 -1.21
CA HIS A 461 8.96 16.00 -2.01
C HIS A 461 9.10 16.27 -3.51
N LYS A 462 8.78 17.50 -3.93
CA LYS A 462 8.84 17.95 -5.34
C LYS A 462 10.26 18.06 -5.90
N TYR A 463 11.22 18.48 -5.08
CA TYR A 463 12.56 18.80 -5.54
C TYR A 463 13.58 17.70 -5.23
N ARG A 464 14.59 17.61 -6.09
CA ARG A 464 15.71 16.67 -5.92
C ARG A 464 16.49 16.98 -4.65
N VAL A 465 17.06 15.92 -4.06
CA VAL A 465 17.78 15.96 -2.77
C VAL A 465 18.91 16.99 -2.78
N ASP A 466 19.68 17.12 -3.86
CA ASP A 466 20.78 18.10 -3.95
C ASP A 466 20.31 19.55 -3.77
N ARG A 467 19.16 19.90 -4.38
CA ARG A 467 18.55 21.23 -4.22
C ARG A 467 18.00 21.44 -2.82
N VAL A 468 17.42 20.41 -2.21
CA VAL A 468 16.92 20.45 -0.83
C VAL A 468 18.06 20.67 0.16
N LEU A 469 19.15 19.91 0.03
CA LEU A 469 20.34 20.05 0.88
C LEU A 469 21.04 21.40 0.71
N GLY A 470 20.89 22.04 -0.45
CA GLY A 470 21.38 23.39 -0.69
C GLY A 470 20.59 24.50 0.04
N ASN A 471 19.35 24.23 0.44
CA ASN A 471 18.45 25.21 1.04
C ASN A 471 18.86 25.57 2.48
N ASN A 472 18.81 26.85 2.82
CA ASN A 472 19.24 27.34 4.13
C ASN A 472 18.28 26.89 5.25
N GLU A 473 16.96 26.95 5.05
CA GLU A 473 15.99 26.52 6.08
C GLU A 473 16.14 25.02 6.39
N PHE A 474 16.39 24.19 5.37
CA PHE A 474 16.69 22.77 5.58
C PHE A 474 17.96 22.57 6.44
N LYS A 475 19.03 23.31 6.14
CA LYS A 475 20.27 23.25 6.91
C LYS A 475 20.05 23.71 8.35
N ASP A 476 19.32 24.79 8.55
CA ASP A 476 19.05 25.36 9.87
C ASP A 476 18.26 24.39 10.75
N ILE A 477 17.22 23.74 10.20
CA ILE A 477 16.47 22.68 10.92
C ILE A 477 17.40 21.50 11.24
N THR A 478 18.18 21.04 10.26
CA THR A 478 19.10 19.90 10.45
C THR A 478 20.12 20.19 11.56
N THR A 479 20.71 21.38 11.55
CA THR A 479 21.68 21.84 12.56
C THR A 479 21.03 21.99 13.93
N ALA A 480 19.80 22.52 14.00
CA ALA A 480 19.07 22.64 15.26
C ALA A 480 18.79 21.26 15.88
N LEU A 481 18.32 20.28 15.08
CA LEU A 481 18.01 18.93 15.56
C LEU A 481 19.24 18.16 16.05
N GLY A 482 20.38 18.32 15.37
CA GLY A 482 21.66 17.71 15.76
C GLY A 482 21.81 16.21 15.46
N VAL A 483 20.82 15.58 14.80
CA VAL A 483 20.77 14.12 14.58
C VAL A 483 21.47 13.64 13.31
N GLY A 484 21.95 14.53 12.43
CA GLY A 484 22.46 14.13 11.11
C GLY A 484 21.33 13.83 10.10
N ILE A 485 21.66 13.27 8.92
CA ILE A 485 20.69 13.02 7.83
C ILE A 485 20.95 11.70 7.12
N GLY A 486 19.88 11.02 6.71
CA GLY A 486 19.97 9.77 5.95
C GLY A 486 20.73 8.68 6.71
N THR A 487 21.82 8.16 6.14
CA THR A 487 22.59 7.05 6.73
C THR A 487 23.38 7.42 7.98
N THR A 488 23.56 8.71 8.28
CA THR A 488 24.20 9.20 9.51
C THR A 488 23.20 9.68 10.55
N LEU A 489 21.90 9.51 10.29
CA LEU A 489 20.85 9.92 11.20
C LEU A 489 20.90 9.06 12.46
N ASP A 490 21.03 9.71 13.62
CA ASP A 490 21.16 9.09 14.93
C ASP A 490 20.26 9.83 15.91
N THR A 491 19.12 9.21 16.25
CA THR A 491 18.09 9.80 17.13
C THR A 491 18.59 9.96 18.57
N SER A 492 19.61 9.21 18.99
CA SER A 492 20.20 9.35 20.33
C SER A 492 20.91 10.69 20.55
N LYS A 493 21.26 11.39 19.47
CA LYS A 493 21.89 12.73 19.51
C LYS A 493 20.87 13.86 19.45
N LEU A 494 19.58 13.54 19.47
CA LEU A 494 18.52 14.53 19.39
C LEU A 494 18.61 15.49 20.58
N ARG A 495 18.60 16.79 20.28
CA ARG A 495 18.75 17.84 21.28
C ARG A 495 17.45 18.21 22.02
N TYR A 496 16.30 17.92 21.40
CA TYR A 496 14.98 18.31 21.88
C TYR A 496 14.00 17.15 21.66
N HIS A 497 13.49 16.53 22.73
CA HIS A 497 12.52 15.43 22.63
C HIS A 497 11.10 15.92 22.29
N LYS A 498 10.88 17.23 22.23
CA LYS A 498 9.64 17.81 21.68
C LYS A 498 9.97 18.84 20.61
N ILE A 499 9.65 18.51 19.36
CA ILE A 499 9.77 19.41 18.22
C ILE A 499 8.36 19.87 17.87
N ILE A 500 8.08 21.14 18.11
CA ILE A 500 6.75 21.73 18.03
C ILE A 500 6.71 22.68 16.83
N ILE A 501 5.86 22.36 15.85
CA ILE A 501 5.56 23.22 14.71
C ILE A 501 4.49 24.22 15.16
N MET A 502 4.82 25.51 15.13
CA MET A 502 3.93 26.59 15.55
C MET A 502 3.77 27.61 14.42
N SER A 503 2.66 27.51 13.70
CA SER A 503 2.29 28.39 12.59
C SER A 503 0.92 29.01 12.81
N ASP A 504 0.59 30.03 12.03
CA ASP A 504 -0.74 30.65 12.09
C ASP A 504 -1.83 29.65 11.64
N ALA A 505 -3.05 29.86 12.13
CA ALA A 505 -4.21 29.04 11.81
C ALA A 505 -4.86 29.46 10.46
N ASP A 506 -4.12 30.13 9.60
CA ASP A 506 -4.54 30.60 8.28
C ASP A 506 -4.04 29.69 7.16
N VAL A 507 -4.33 30.05 5.91
CA VAL A 507 -3.93 29.27 4.73
C VAL A 507 -2.42 29.17 4.54
N ASP A 508 -1.65 30.17 4.96
CA ASP A 508 -0.21 30.22 4.79
C ASP A 508 0.51 29.41 5.88
N GLY A 509 0.06 29.51 7.12
CA GLY A 509 0.55 28.71 8.23
C GLY A 509 0.25 27.22 8.05
N LEU A 510 -0.94 26.85 7.58
CA LEU A 510 -1.27 25.46 7.22
C LEU A 510 -0.37 24.93 6.09
N HIS A 511 -0.03 25.78 5.12
CA HIS A 511 0.89 25.42 4.06
C HIS A 511 2.32 25.21 4.60
N ILE A 512 2.80 26.07 5.49
CA ILE A 512 4.12 25.90 6.14
C ILE A 512 4.15 24.64 6.99
N THR A 513 3.12 24.39 7.80
CA THR A 513 2.99 23.15 8.57
C THR A 513 3.09 21.93 7.65
N THR A 514 2.39 21.94 6.51
CA THR A 514 2.47 20.86 5.52
C THR A 514 3.88 20.68 4.97
N LEU A 515 4.59 21.77 4.65
CA LEU A 515 5.97 21.72 4.15
C LEU A 515 6.96 21.19 5.19
N VAL A 516 6.84 21.61 6.46
CA VAL A 516 7.68 21.13 7.55
C VAL A 516 7.42 19.63 7.80
N LEU A 517 6.15 19.20 7.84
CA LEU A 517 5.80 17.80 7.99
C LEU A 517 6.33 16.95 6.85
N THR A 518 6.28 17.45 5.61
CA THR A 518 6.84 16.77 4.44
C THR A 518 8.36 16.62 4.56
N LEU A 519 9.06 17.64 5.06
CA LEU A 519 10.50 17.58 5.32
C LEU A 519 10.83 16.55 6.40
N LEU A 520 10.13 16.59 7.53
CA LEU A 520 10.34 15.67 8.65
C LEU A 520 10.03 14.22 8.24
N TYR A 521 8.94 14.00 7.52
CA TYR A 521 8.58 12.68 7.02
C TYR A 521 9.63 12.13 6.04
N ARG A 522 10.10 12.96 5.09
CA ARG A 522 11.05 12.52 4.06
C ARG A 522 12.47 12.28 4.60
N PHE A 523 12.95 13.09 5.55
CA PHE A 523 14.35 13.08 5.97
C PHE A 523 14.58 12.64 7.43
N PHE A 524 13.55 12.72 8.28
CA PHE A 524 13.63 12.50 9.72
C PHE A 524 12.51 11.58 10.22
N LYS A 525 12.05 10.64 9.38
CA LYS A 525 10.96 9.70 9.67
C LYS A 525 11.06 9.04 11.05
N PRO A 526 12.23 8.57 11.52
CA PRO A 526 12.35 7.97 12.86
C PRO A 526 11.91 8.89 13.99
N LEU A 527 12.06 10.22 13.86
CA LEU A 527 11.62 11.16 14.89
C LEU A 527 10.08 11.22 15.02
N ILE A 528 9.36 10.93 13.94
CA ILE A 528 7.90 10.83 13.95
C ILE A 528 7.48 9.48 14.57
N GLU A 529 8.16 8.41 14.21
CA GLU A 529 7.91 7.05 14.73
C GLU A 529 8.18 6.96 16.25
N GLU A 530 9.21 7.65 16.74
CA GLU A 530 9.52 7.78 18.17
C GLU A 530 8.63 8.80 18.90
N GLY A 531 7.78 9.54 18.18
CA GLY A 531 6.77 10.42 18.76
C GLY A 531 7.27 11.79 19.24
N TYR A 532 8.37 12.31 18.70
CA TYR A 532 8.93 13.61 19.09
C TYR A 532 8.31 14.81 18.36
N ILE A 533 7.50 14.59 17.33
CA ILE A 533 6.95 15.67 16.48
C ILE A 533 5.53 16.05 16.92
N TYR A 534 5.32 17.35 17.12
CA TYR A 534 4.06 17.94 17.55
C TYR A 534 3.67 19.14 16.69
N VAL A 535 2.37 19.41 16.59
CA VAL A 535 1.83 20.64 16.01
C VAL A 535 1.08 21.40 17.11
N ALA A 536 1.44 22.66 17.30
CA ALA A 536 0.75 23.53 18.26
C ALA A 536 -0.70 23.78 17.83
N GLN A 537 -1.59 23.93 18.81
CA GLN A 537 -3.00 24.28 18.57
C GLN A 537 -3.31 25.60 19.26
N PRO A 538 -3.00 26.76 18.64
CA PRO A 538 -3.37 28.04 19.21
C PRO A 538 -4.91 28.21 19.24
N PRO A 539 -5.47 28.89 20.25
CA PRO A 539 -6.90 29.13 20.32
C PRO A 539 -7.38 30.05 19.20
N LEU A 540 -8.53 29.72 18.62
CA LEU A 540 -9.20 30.56 17.61
C LEU A 540 -9.95 31.72 18.26
N HIS A 541 -10.48 31.52 19.47
CA HIS A 541 -11.31 32.50 20.16
C HIS A 541 -10.87 32.75 21.59
N LYS A 542 -11.10 33.98 22.04
CA LYS A 542 -11.01 34.41 23.43
C LYS A 542 -12.35 34.98 23.86
N VAL A 543 -12.88 34.50 24.97
CA VAL A 543 -14.10 35.04 25.60
C VAL A 543 -13.74 35.61 26.97
N GLU A 544 -14.11 36.87 27.20
CA GLU A 544 -13.90 37.55 28.47
C GLU A 544 -15.23 37.73 29.21
N ILE A 545 -15.22 37.38 30.51
CA ILE A 545 -16.33 37.65 31.43
C ILE A 545 -15.76 38.36 32.65
N GLY A 546 -15.97 39.68 32.72
CA GLY A 546 -15.36 40.51 33.76
C GLY A 546 -13.83 40.49 33.64
N LYS A 547 -13.13 39.92 34.64
CA LYS A 547 -11.66 39.77 34.64
C LYS A 547 -11.17 38.39 34.17
N LYS A 548 -12.08 37.41 33.99
CA LYS A 548 -11.70 36.04 33.59
C LYS A 548 -11.67 35.92 32.07
N LYS A 549 -10.61 35.28 31.56
CA LYS A 549 -10.38 34.99 30.14
C LYS A 549 -10.55 33.49 29.92
N TYR A 550 -11.25 33.13 28.85
CA TYR A 550 -11.48 31.75 28.42
C TYR A 550 -11.05 31.62 26.97
N TYR A 551 -10.40 30.53 26.60
CA TYR A 551 -9.85 30.32 25.26
C TYR A 551 -10.46 29.07 24.63
N PHE A 552 -10.78 29.14 23.34
CA PHE A 552 -11.48 28.05 22.62
C PHE A 552 -10.80 27.75 21.28
N LEU A 553 -10.72 26.46 20.94
CA LEU A 553 -10.09 25.95 19.72
C LEU A 553 -11.05 25.87 18.53
N ASN A 554 -12.36 25.90 18.77
CA ASN A 554 -13.38 25.84 17.72
C ASN A 554 -14.60 26.71 18.06
N ASP A 555 -15.37 27.08 17.03
CA ASP A 555 -16.56 27.92 17.16
C ASP A 555 -17.64 27.27 18.01
N GLY A 556 -17.82 25.96 17.91
CA GLY A 556 -18.88 25.22 18.61
C GLY A 556 -18.76 25.30 20.13
N GLU A 557 -17.57 25.02 20.67
CA GLU A 557 -17.28 25.13 22.11
C GLU A 557 -17.45 26.56 22.61
N LYS A 558 -16.96 27.53 21.83
CA LYS A 558 -17.12 28.96 22.13
C LYS A 558 -18.60 29.35 22.15
N ASP A 559 -19.39 28.93 21.17
CA ASP A 559 -20.81 29.29 21.07
C ASP A 559 -21.63 28.69 22.20
N LEU A 560 -21.38 27.42 22.55
CA LEU A 560 -22.00 26.78 23.71
C LEU A 560 -21.66 27.54 25.00
N PHE A 561 -20.39 27.85 25.23
CA PHE A 561 -19.96 28.60 26.41
C PHE A 561 -20.59 30.00 26.49
N VAL A 562 -20.64 30.72 25.37
CA VAL A 562 -21.27 32.04 25.30
C VAL A 562 -22.77 31.96 25.58
N GLN A 563 -23.46 30.95 25.05
CA GLN A 563 -24.89 30.74 25.32
C GLN A 563 -25.16 30.42 26.79
N GLU A 564 -24.37 29.54 27.40
CA GLU A 564 -24.49 29.20 28.82
C GLU A 564 -24.19 30.41 29.73
N ALA A 565 -23.13 31.17 29.41
CA ALA A 565 -22.79 32.38 30.13
C ALA A 565 -23.91 33.43 30.07
N LYS A 566 -24.52 33.64 28.89
CA LYS A 566 -25.67 34.54 28.72
C LYS A 566 -26.91 34.06 29.48
N LYS A 567 -27.21 32.75 29.46
CA LYS A 567 -28.29 32.15 30.27
C LYS A 567 -28.08 32.35 31.77
N ALA A 568 -26.82 32.35 32.22
CA ALA A 568 -26.43 32.64 33.60
C ALA A 568 -26.35 34.15 33.94
N GLY A 569 -26.84 35.04 33.06
CA GLY A 569 -26.87 36.49 33.29
C GLY A 569 -25.51 37.19 33.19
N LYS A 570 -24.50 36.54 32.60
CA LYS A 570 -23.17 37.12 32.38
C LYS A 570 -23.10 37.79 31.00
N ASN A 571 -22.21 38.78 30.86
CA ASN A 571 -21.95 39.47 29.60
C ASN A 571 -20.61 39.03 28.99
N PRO A 572 -20.57 37.95 28.20
CA PRO A 572 -19.34 37.50 27.52
C PRO A 572 -19.00 38.40 26.33
N VAL A 573 -17.73 38.82 26.24
CA VAL A 573 -17.16 39.52 25.08
C VAL A 573 -16.25 38.53 24.34
N ALA A 574 -16.60 38.19 23.10
CA ALA A 574 -15.84 37.23 22.29
C ALA A 574 -14.99 37.96 21.24
N ASN A 575 -13.71 37.62 21.17
CA ASN A 575 -12.75 38.09 20.17
C ASN A 575 -12.13 36.90 19.44
N ARG A 576 -11.87 37.03 18.14
CA ARG A 576 -11.17 36.03 17.33
C ARG A 576 -9.70 36.44 17.18
N PHE A 577 -8.79 35.49 17.32
CA PHE A 577 -7.38 35.72 16.99
C PHE A 577 -7.18 35.59 15.48
N LYS A 578 -6.39 36.49 14.89
CA LYS A 578 -6.12 36.48 13.44
C LYS A 578 -4.76 35.87 13.07
N GLY A 579 -3.78 35.93 13.96
CA GLY A 579 -2.46 35.30 13.78
C GLY A 579 -1.64 35.31 15.06
N LEU A 580 -0.60 34.46 15.15
CA LEU A 580 0.31 34.36 16.30
C LEU A 580 1.15 35.62 16.48
N GLY A 581 1.48 36.31 15.39
CA GLY A 581 2.25 37.57 15.41
C GLY A 581 1.51 38.75 16.05
N GLU A 582 0.18 38.69 16.16
CA GLU A 582 -0.66 39.70 16.81
C GLU A 582 -0.86 39.43 18.30
N MET A 583 -0.49 38.23 18.78
CA MET A 583 -0.53 37.90 20.21
C MET A 583 0.66 38.54 20.91
N ASN A 584 0.41 39.17 22.07
CA ASN A 584 1.51 39.60 22.91
C ASN A 584 2.23 38.36 23.52
N PRO A 585 3.50 38.49 23.96
CA PRO A 585 4.26 37.35 24.48
C PRO A 585 3.59 36.60 25.64
N GLU A 586 2.89 37.32 26.52
CA GLU A 586 2.16 36.74 27.67
C GLU A 586 0.97 35.88 27.22
N GLN A 587 0.20 36.35 26.23
CA GLN A 587 -0.91 35.59 25.65
C GLN A 587 -0.42 34.34 24.93
N LEU A 588 0.67 34.45 24.19
CA LEU A 588 1.27 33.31 23.48
C LEU A 588 1.74 32.24 24.47
N TRP A 589 2.36 32.67 25.58
CA TRP A 589 2.71 31.79 26.70
C TRP A 589 1.49 31.10 27.30
N GLU A 590 0.51 31.87 27.79
CA GLU A 590 -0.68 31.35 28.48
C GLU A 590 -1.48 30.35 27.64
N THR A 591 -1.48 30.50 26.32
CA THR A 591 -2.37 29.74 25.44
C THR A 591 -1.69 28.59 24.70
N THR A 592 -0.45 28.78 24.25
CA THR A 592 0.15 27.91 23.22
C THR A 592 1.50 27.35 23.63
N MET A 593 2.26 28.03 24.50
CA MET A 593 3.61 27.60 24.87
C MET A 593 3.73 27.00 26.28
N ASN A 594 2.88 27.40 27.23
CA ASN A 594 2.92 26.91 28.61
C ASN A 594 2.54 25.41 28.67
N PRO A 595 3.44 24.51 29.16
CA PRO A 595 3.16 23.08 29.26
C PRO A 595 1.91 22.71 30.07
N GLU A 596 1.47 23.55 31.01
CA GLU A 596 0.29 23.28 31.86
C GLU A 596 -1.04 23.57 31.16
N THR A 597 -1.06 24.49 30.18
CA THR A 597 -2.31 25.00 29.60
C THR A 597 -2.43 24.76 28.09
N ARG A 598 -1.33 24.50 27.40
CA ARG A 598 -1.32 24.32 25.94
C ARG A 598 -1.95 23.01 25.49
N ALA A 599 -2.42 23.00 24.26
CA ALA A 599 -2.80 21.79 23.53
C ALA A 599 -1.83 21.53 22.37
N LEU A 600 -1.29 20.31 22.29
CA LEU A 600 -0.42 19.86 21.21
C LEU A 600 -1.03 18.63 20.52
N LYS A 601 -0.94 18.58 19.19
CA LYS A 601 -1.23 17.36 18.43
C LYS A 601 0.06 16.62 18.15
N GLN A 602 0.22 15.42 18.71
CA GLN A 602 1.33 14.54 18.37
C GLN A 602 1.12 13.95 16.98
N VAL A 603 2.15 14.00 16.14
CA VAL A 603 2.12 13.44 14.78
C VAL A 603 2.53 11.97 14.84
N GLN A 604 1.75 11.10 14.21
CA GLN A 604 1.99 9.66 14.18
C GLN A 604 1.80 9.11 12.76
N ILE A 605 2.54 8.05 12.42
CA ILE A 605 2.39 7.31 11.16
C ILE A 605 1.59 6.04 11.48
N ILE A 606 0.33 6.01 11.08
CA ILE A 606 -0.57 4.87 11.31
C ILE A 606 -0.35 3.80 10.22
N ASP A 607 -0.32 4.23 8.96
CA ASP A 607 -0.02 3.39 7.79
C ASP A 607 1.04 4.11 6.94
N GLY A 608 2.23 3.51 6.86
CA GLY A 608 3.34 4.07 6.10
C GLY A 608 3.10 4.10 4.59
N GLN A 609 2.36 3.14 4.03
CA GLN A 609 2.07 3.10 2.59
C GLN A 609 1.01 4.15 2.23
N GLU A 610 -0.01 4.32 3.06
CA GLU A 610 -1.03 5.36 2.85
C GLU A 610 -0.44 6.77 3.03
N ALA A 611 0.42 6.96 4.03
CA ALA A 611 1.13 8.21 4.25
C ALA A 611 2.00 8.58 3.03
N GLU A 612 2.79 7.63 2.52
CA GLU A 612 3.63 7.83 1.33
C GLU A 612 2.80 8.26 0.11
N LYS A 613 1.72 7.52 -0.19
CA LYS A 613 0.81 7.85 -1.29
C LYS A 613 0.19 9.24 -1.14
N THR A 614 -0.13 9.63 0.08
CA THR A 614 -0.72 10.93 0.39
C THR A 614 0.28 12.05 0.16
N PHE A 615 1.53 11.91 0.62
CA PHE A 615 2.60 12.88 0.36
C PHE A 615 2.93 12.97 -1.13
N GLU A 616 2.98 11.86 -1.86
CA GLU A 616 3.20 11.88 -3.31
C GLU A 616 2.09 12.64 -4.04
N MET A 617 0.83 12.32 -3.76
CA MET A 617 -0.33 12.99 -4.37
C MET A 617 -0.37 14.50 -4.07
N LEU A 618 -0.14 14.90 -2.81
CA LEU A 618 -0.27 16.30 -2.38
C LEU A 618 0.97 17.14 -2.66
N MET A 619 2.17 16.57 -2.53
CA MET A 619 3.44 17.29 -2.53
C MET A 619 4.34 16.93 -3.69
N GLY A 620 4.04 15.88 -4.46
CA GLY A 620 4.81 15.42 -5.62
C GLY A 620 4.79 16.37 -6.82
N THR A 621 5.20 15.87 -7.98
CA THR A 621 5.26 16.68 -9.21
C THR A 621 3.98 16.65 -10.02
N GLU A 622 3.19 15.59 -9.86
CA GLU A 622 1.96 15.35 -10.63
C GLU A 622 0.80 16.25 -10.22
N VAL A 623 0.22 16.94 -11.20
CA VAL A 623 -0.91 17.87 -11.02
C VAL A 623 -2.27 17.16 -11.08
N PRO A 624 -2.53 16.22 -12.00
CA PRO A 624 -3.87 15.64 -12.15
C PRO A 624 -4.39 14.92 -10.89
N PRO A 625 -3.62 14.06 -10.19
CA PRO A 625 -4.08 13.39 -8.96
C PRO A 625 -4.45 14.39 -7.86
N ARG A 626 -3.61 15.41 -7.68
CA ARG A 626 -3.85 16.49 -6.72
C ARG A 626 -5.12 17.26 -7.04
N ARG A 627 -5.35 17.59 -8.30
CA ARG A 627 -6.58 18.29 -8.74
C ARG A 627 -7.82 17.45 -8.44
N LYS A 628 -7.80 16.15 -8.77
CA LYS A 628 -8.92 15.23 -8.46
C LYS A 628 -9.18 15.16 -6.95
N PHE A 629 -8.12 15.11 -6.14
CA PHE A 629 -8.24 15.13 -4.68
C PHE A 629 -8.90 16.42 -4.19
N ILE A 630 -8.39 17.58 -4.61
CA ILE A 630 -8.95 18.89 -4.24
C ILE A 630 -10.42 18.96 -4.64
N GLN A 631 -10.79 18.57 -5.86
CA GLN A 631 -12.18 18.58 -6.32
C GLN A 631 -13.10 17.69 -5.47
N LYS A 632 -12.62 16.49 -5.10
CA LYS A 632 -13.38 15.53 -4.29
C LYS A 632 -13.64 16.04 -2.87
N TYR A 633 -12.69 16.76 -2.29
CA TYR A 633 -12.74 17.21 -0.89
C TYR A 633 -13.02 18.71 -0.73
N ALA A 634 -13.22 19.45 -1.82
CA ALA A 634 -13.43 20.90 -1.81
C ALA A 634 -14.57 21.34 -0.88
N THR A 635 -15.67 20.56 -0.82
CA THR A 635 -16.83 20.87 0.03
C THR A 635 -16.56 20.69 1.53
N LYS A 636 -15.43 20.06 1.90
CA LYS A 636 -14.99 19.92 3.30
C LYS A 636 -14.01 21.01 3.72
N ALA A 637 -13.57 21.88 2.82
CA ALA A 637 -12.63 22.95 3.14
C ALA A 637 -13.37 24.13 3.79
N HIS A 638 -12.91 24.53 4.97
CA HIS A 638 -13.25 25.81 5.57
C HIS A 638 -12.17 26.81 5.14
N LEU A 639 -12.48 27.64 4.14
CA LEU A 639 -11.60 28.71 3.70
C LEU A 639 -11.92 29.95 4.56
N ASP A 640 -10.90 30.54 5.20
CA ASP A 640 -10.99 31.92 5.68
C ASP A 640 -10.99 32.81 4.44
N ILE A 641 -12.19 33.25 4.02
CA ILE A 641 -12.39 34.28 2.99
C ILE A 641 -12.66 35.61 3.68
#